data_AF-A0A6M0KZZ5-F1
#
_entry.id   AF-A0A6M0KZZ5-F1
#
_cell.length_a   1.000
_cell.length_b   1.000
_cell.length_c   1.000
_cell.angle_alpha   90.00
_cell.angle_beta   90.00
_cell.angle_gamma   90.00
#
_symmetry.space_group_name_H-M   'P 1'
#
loop_
_entity.id
_entity.type
_entity.pdbx_description
1 polymer ?
#
loop_
_entity_poly.entity_id
_entity_poly.type
_entity_poly.pdbx_seq_one_letter_code
_entity_poly.pdbx_strand_id
1 'polypeptide(L)'
;TDKQLFAGAIYGDHYYISGPGVSYDKIFKININDKNVTDLNLSEPISLLDFAFTPEGAYLHGIVDGGRLVKIDTATGAVTFIGDPHIGYQFDSTFSDNLGRFFANDSKGNGFFEFDLKKGEKLFLSDSQPADYNDGTNCLEANLTFMDYGDAPASYGSARHNIANGVYLGYKVDHDIGDYDTLYADGDDKNGVDDEDGITMMDGSDINGSTFVPGETHQIKVTISKEAYLKIWINLDESNNHFSDAADLVYKSETPLSAGTNIVDITLPSNIDEGRITYLRARVSSNKNLNPVGLITDGEVEDYVVRVGYQRIQGRFNIQRTNTLKDSKDFALYTQIVGRDFNYHVVFYDEYLTAEEELEKVPLKIELMDEDNPTTPLYTTYLYYYSLEYPTSRILVMNNSDLDNLPAIKKAIFNITYAVDSNGNIIREQCDGDIKTCFDTLMASGWIDRVDPARDKFAIRPESFYMSIGDGTEEIKNSIDPNNNITLASGYDEYNLTFIATQHNTRLPSNGYHKNFKTDFDFNSSGTSSCANTSPIEEDINFTDGSYNNPNFSHDDVGRYTLTIADDSNWTAVDQNSGDCEDNQSFTSPKIEGTEDENLKDYNIPSGCNIKLQLNPLNLTFQPDHFDVNLTLNNLPNSSHPDFLYMSELNTTYNRVAIQFLGDIIAQTEDNKTTKNFTAGCMATNLLLDLNATTLSVNEIDKSINIDGIITTINGTDVDFTRLIRFNPNSTSSSFDLNRTLDRVDSEGSIIQIGADKFLDENNGTLHLDMRYNLNKHLTQLINPVEVSFHGIEVNSTEANSISHNVDSHIPKGNRAFTDNRKNFYFARVVPDMPSYPIINTTVSRVQRHPLNVDIFCDTNLTNYCRDREVLNNTNLTSTTREAEGGYVSINHNEEMDGNVTNLVDTPDIMTPRENLIDATDRNITFSNGENNLIDARINDCNVSQSTTVTITTTPELRFEPSEYIVNCTDNNASQWTGVGQTGNILNVKPKINSSHKIDW
;
A
#
# COMPACT_ATOMS: atom_id res chain seq x y z
N THR A 1 26.50 45.39 83.94
CA THR A 1 26.32 45.10 82.51
C THR A 1 27.44 44.17 82.13
N ASP A 2 27.06 42.92 81.97
CA ASP A 2 27.90 41.74 81.90
C ASP A 2 28.82 41.83 80.67
N LYS A 3 30.11 42.08 80.92
CA LYS A 3 31.14 42.03 79.88
C LYS A 3 31.78 40.66 79.94
N GLN A 4 31.40 39.78 79.02
CA GLN A 4 32.09 38.53 78.76
C GLN A 4 33.41 38.90 78.05
N LEU A 5 34.53 38.37 78.54
CA LEU A 5 35.85 38.50 77.90
C LEU A 5 36.02 37.22 77.08
N PHE A 6 36.40 37.33 75.80
CA PHE A 6 36.28 36.22 74.84
C PHE A 6 37.62 35.56 74.50
N ALA A 7 38.75 36.26 74.69
CA ALA A 7 40.08 35.77 74.34
C ALA A 7 41.08 36.11 75.46
N GLY A 8 41.96 35.17 75.80
CA GLY A 8 43.10 35.53 76.65
C GLY A 8 44.20 34.49 76.73
N ALA A 9 45.44 34.97 76.67
CA ALA A 9 46.63 34.13 76.79
C ALA A 9 47.57 34.65 77.89
N ILE A 10 48.23 33.71 78.58
CA ILE A 10 49.26 34.02 79.57
C ILE A 10 50.61 34.06 78.89
N TYR A 11 51.38 35.13 79.13
CA TYR A 11 52.78 35.19 78.75
C TYR A 11 53.62 35.92 79.82
N GLY A 12 54.68 35.27 80.29
CA GLY A 12 55.45 35.74 81.45
C GLY A 12 54.54 35.93 82.68
N ASP A 13 54.70 37.05 83.38
CA ASP A 13 53.92 37.38 84.58
C ASP A 13 52.57 38.06 84.30
N HIS A 14 52.09 38.06 83.04
CA HIS A 14 50.89 38.79 82.64
C HIS A 14 49.87 37.89 81.95
N TYR A 15 48.60 38.13 82.25
CA TYR A 15 47.46 37.62 81.51
C TYR A 15 46.96 38.70 80.56
N TYR A 16 47.01 38.42 79.26
CA TYR A 16 46.57 39.31 78.19
C TYR A 16 45.14 38.95 77.84
N ILE A 17 44.26 39.95 77.73
CA ILE A 17 42.84 39.72 77.50
C ILE A 17 42.30 40.69 76.45
N SER A 18 41.50 40.15 75.53
CA SER A 18 40.67 40.91 74.59
C SER A 18 39.19 40.54 74.76
N GLY A 19 38.27 41.47 74.45
CA GLY A 19 36.84 41.23 74.55
C GLY A 19 35.99 42.41 74.08
N PRO A 20 34.70 42.21 73.79
CA PRO A 20 33.83 43.21 73.21
C PRO A 20 33.57 44.36 74.19
N GLY A 21 33.78 45.55 73.66
CA GLY A 21 33.57 46.83 74.30
C GLY A 21 33.71 47.94 73.27
N VAL A 22 33.33 49.18 73.64
CA VAL A 22 33.25 50.35 72.75
C VAL A 22 34.54 50.75 72.01
N SER A 23 35.67 50.06 72.21
CA SER A 23 36.85 50.25 71.40
C SER A 23 37.66 48.94 71.30
N TYR A 24 37.62 48.30 70.13
CA TYR A 24 38.42 47.11 69.76
C TYR A 24 39.92 47.44 69.53
N ASP A 25 40.38 48.56 70.09
CA ASP A 25 41.66 49.21 69.83
C ASP A 25 42.68 48.97 70.96
N LYS A 26 42.47 47.96 71.81
CA LYS A 26 43.38 47.65 72.92
C LYS A 26 43.28 46.21 73.41
N ILE A 27 44.38 45.72 73.96
CA ILE A 27 44.48 44.48 74.74
C ILE A 27 44.82 44.85 76.19
N PHE A 28 44.11 44.28 77.16
CA PHE A 28 44.39 44.51 78.57
C PHE A 28 45.46 43.56 79.07
N LYS A 29 46.48 44.09 79.75
CA LYS A 29 47.56 43.34 80.40
C LYS A 29 47.34 43.37 81.89
N ILE A 30 46.96 42.23 82.45
CA ILE A 30 46.79 42.06 83.90
C ILE A 30 48.03 41.38 84.46
N ASN A 31 48.77 42.06 85.33
CA ASN A 31 49.86 41.41 86.04
C ASN A 31 49.28 40.37 87.02
N ILE A 32 49.72 39.12 86.92
CA ILE A 32 49.11 37.99 87.65
C ILE A 32 49.39 38.11 89.16
N ASN A 33 50.51 38.72 89.54
CA ASN A 33 50.95 38.83 90.93
C ASN A 33 50.20 39.92 91.71
N ASP A 34 50.08 41.12 91.13
CA ASP A 34 49.49 42.29 91.80
C ASP A 34 48.11 42.72 91.28
N LYS A 35 47.64 42.11 90.19
CA LYS A 35 46.36 42.36 89.52
C LYS A 35 46.22 43.76 88.92
N ASN A 36 47.33 44.48 88.75
CA ASN A 36 47.33 45.78 88.08
C ASN A 36 47.05 45.61 86.58
N VAL A 37 46.24 46.51 86.02
CA VAL A 37 45.82 46.49 84.61
C VAL A 37 46.53 47.61 83.86
N THR A 38 47.22 47.25 82.78
CA THR A 38 47.81 48.19 81.82
C THR A 38 47.26 47.93 80.43
N ASP A 39 47.20 48.95 79.57
CA ASP A 39 46.64 48.83 78.23
C ASP A 39 47.76 48.71 77.20
N LEU A 40 47.64 47.75 76.29
CA LEU A 40 48.37 47.71 75.02
C LEU A 40 47.45 48.28 73.93
N ASN A 41 47.67 49.54 73.55
CA ASN A 41 46.87 50.18 72.50
C ASN A 41 47.26 49.64 71.13
N LEU A 42 46.27 49.20 70.37
CA LEU A 42 46.44 48.66 69.03
C LEU A 42 46.46 49.79 67.99
N SER A 43 47.29 49.65 66.96
CA SER A 43 47.35 50.64 65.87
C SER A 43 46.09 50.65 65.01
N GLU A 44 45.32 49.56 65.01
CA GLU A 44 44.06 49.39 64.29
C GLU A 44 43.07 48.62 65.16
N PRO A 45 41.76 48.92 65.13
CA PRO A 45 40.76 48.19 65.90
C PRO A 45 40.49 46.80 65.28
N ILE A 46 40.61 45.73 66.07
CA ILE A 46 40.40 44.35 65.63
C ILE A 46 39.60 43.53 66.65
N SER A 47 38.66 42.73 66.16
CA SER A 47 37.89 41.79 66.98
C SER A 47 38.56 40.42 66.92
N LEU A 48 39.18 40.01 68.02
CA LEU A 48 39.82 38.70 68.15
C LEU A 48 38.89 37.77 68.94
N LEU A 49 38.66 36.57 68.40
CA LEU A 49 37.97 35.50 69.13
C LEU A 49 38.93 34.77 70.07
N ASP A 50 40.17 34.53 69.64
CA ASP A 50 41.27 34.04 70.46
C ASP A 50 42.63 34.47 69.87
N PHE A 51 43.72 34.34 70.64
CA PHE A 51 45.08 34.60 70.20
C PHE A 51 46.13 33.79 70.97
N ALA A 52 47.25 33.50 70.32
CA ALA A 52 48.40 32.82 70.91
C ALA A 52 49.69 33.62 70.71
N PHE A 53 50.62 33.48 71.66
CA PHE A 53 51.92 34.12 71.62
C PHE A 53 52.91 33.35 70.75
N THR A 54 53.86 34.05 70.13
CA THR A 54 55.09 33.38 69.68
C THR A 54 55.96 32.99 70.89
N PRO A 55 56.79 31.93 70.81
CA PRO A 55 57.59 31.44 71.93
C PRO A 55 58.42 32.51 72.65
N GLU A 56 59.01 33.42 71.88
CA GLU A 56 59.81 34.55 72.34
C GLU A 56 58.98 35.74 72.85
N GLY A 57 57.65 35.71 72.71
CA GLY A 57 56.72 36.71 73.22
C GLY A 57 56.70 38.04 72.47
N ALA A 58 57.46 38.15 71.39
CA ALA A 58 57.56 39.38 70.59
C ALA A 58 56.25 39.68 69.84
N TYR A 59 55.48 38.65 69.49
CA TYR A 59 54.25 38.78 68.72
C TYR A 59 53.09 37.98 69.31
N LEU A 60 51.90 38.49 69.04
CA LEU A 60 50.62 37.80 69.21
C LEU A 60 50.06 37.50 67.82
N HIS A 61 49.70 36.25 67.56
CA HIS A 61 48.94 35.87 66.40
C HIS A 61 47.50 35.55 66.82
N GLY A 62 46.56 35.98 66.00
CA GLY A 62 45.15 35.68 66.19
C GLY A 62 44.44 35.72 64.85
N ILE A 63 43.17 35.37 64.85
CA ILE A 63 42.34 35.45 63.66
C ILE A 63 41.17 36.37 63.97
N VAL A 64 41.00 37.41 63.16
CA VAL A 64 39.92 38.37 63.38
C VAL A 64 38.58 37.78 62.98
N ASP A 65 37.50 38.32 63.56
CA ASP A 65 36.15 38.07 63.06
C ASP A 65 36.08 38.36 61.55
N GLY A 66 35.63 37.37 60.76
CA GLY A 66 35.77 37.35 59.30
C GLY A 66 36.91 36.49 58.75
N GLY A 67 37.72 35.85 59.61
CA GLY A 67 38.62 34.75 59.24
C GLY A 67 40.00 35.15 58.73
N ARG A 68 40.46 36.39 58.93
CA ARG A 68 41.78 36.84 58.45
C ARG A 68 42.85 36.75 59.56
N LEU A 69 44.00 36.18 59.24
CA LEU A 69 45.13 36.09 60.16
C LEU A 69 45.69 37.49 60.47
N VAL A 70 46.02 37.74 61.73
CA VAL A 70 46.62 38.99 62.18
C VAL A 70 47.80 38.74 63.10
N LYS A 71 48.81 39.60 62.99
CA LYS A 71 50.00 39.66 63.82
C LYS A 71 50.04 40.99 64.57
N ILE A 72 50.29 40.94 65.87
CA ILE A 72 50.35 42.12 66.74
C ILE A 72 51.71 42.16 67.43
N ASP A 73 52.42 43.28 67.31
CA ASP A 73 53.66 43.53 68.05
C ASP A 73 53.35 43.83 69.53
N THR A 74 53.89 43.02 70.45
CA THR A 74 53.49 43.08 71.87
C THR A 74 54.10 44.27 72.63
N ALA A 75 55.12 44.92 72.05
CA ALA A 75 55.78 46.09 72.63
C ALA A 75 55.11 47.40 72.19
N THR A 76 54.64 47.47 70.94
CA THR A 76 54.13 48.70 70.32
C THR A 76 52.63 48.68 70.08
N GLY A 77 52.01 47.51 69.99
CA GLY A 77 50.61 47.33 69.60
C GLY A 77 50.36 47.45 68.10
N ALA A 78 51.40 47.44 67.26
CA ALA A 78 51.24 47.51 65.81
C ALA A 78 50.56 46.25 65.26
N VAL A 79 49.45 46.44 64.53
CA VAL A 79 48.63 45.38 63.93
C VAL A 79 48.99 45.21 62.45
N THR A 80 49.28 43.97 62.03
CA THR A 80 49.56 43.59 60.63
C THR A 80 48.64 42.46 60.21
N PHE A 81 47.82 42.67 59.18
CA PHE A 81 47.01 41.61 58.57
C PHE A 81 47.83 40.78 57.58
N ILE A 82 47.64 39.47 57.60
CA ILE A 82 48.39 38.51 56.79
C ILE A 82 47.40 37.69 55.96
N GLY A 83 47.67 37.57 54.66
CA GLY A 83 46.82 36.81 53.73
C GLY A 83 45.44 37.40 53.48
N ASP A 84 44.59 36.61 52.84
CA ASP A 84 43.17 36.91 52.61
C ASP A 84 42.26 36.33 53.71
N PRO A 85 41.02 36.81 53.87
CA PRO A 85 40.07 36.27 54.85
C PRO A 85 39.56 34.87 54.47
N HIS A 86 39.52 33.95 55.44
CA HIS A 86 38.92 32.62 55.31
C HIS A 86 37.43 32.65 55.61
N ILE A 87 36.62 33.01 54.60
CA ILE A 87 35.16 33.12 54.73
C ILE A 87 34.54 31.76 55.04
N GLY A 88 33.55 31.74 55.92
CA GLY A 88 32.81 30.54 56.30
C GLY A 88 33.33 29.88 57.58
N TYR A 89 34.57 30.12 57.95
CA TYR A 89 35.19 29.63 59.18
C TYR A 89 34.99 30.59 60.35
N GLN A 90 35.08 30.06 61.56
CA GLN A 90 35.06 30.77 62.83
C GLN A 90 36.14 30.15 63.73
N PHE A 91 37.33 30.72 63.67
CA PHE A 91 38.48 30.31 64.45
C PHE A 91 38.42 30.96 65.83
N ASP A 92 37.90 30.23 66.80
CA ASP A 92 37.69 30.71 68.16
C ASP A 92 38.65 30.11 69.18
N SER A 93 39.50 29.17 68.78
CA SER A 93 40.59 28.65 69.61
C SER A 93 41.88 28.55 68.81
N THR A 94 42.95 29.11 69.36
CA THR A 94 44.25 29.26 68.69
C THR A 94 45.38 28.71 69.54
N PHE A 95 46.41 28.18 68.91
CA PHE A 95 47.51 27.49 69.57
C PHE A 95 48.83 27.92 68.94
N SER A 96 49.92 27.94 69.72
CA SER A 96 51.27 28.12 69.19
C SER A 96 52.26 27.16 69.81
N ASP A 97 53.08 26.51 69.00
CA ASP A 97 54.08 25.57 69.51
C ASP A 97 55.45 26.22 69.74
N ASN A 98 56.38 25.46 70.31
CA ASN A 98 57.74 25.93 70.60
C ASN A 98 58.60 26.21 69.36
N LEU A 99 58.14 25.82 68.16
CA LEU A 99 58.76 26.14 66.87
C LEU A 99 58.19 27.44 66.27
N GLY A 100 57.19 28.04 66.91
CA GLY A 100 56.53 29.26 66.47
C GLY A 100 55.50 29.03 65.36
N ARG A 101 55.02 27.80 65.19
CA ARG A 101 53.86 27.51 64.31
C ARG A 101 52.58 27.93 65.00
N PHE A 102 51.59 28.30 64.20
CA PHE A 102 50.30 28.79 64.68
C PHE A 102 49.18 27.92 64.13
N PHE A 103 48.30 27.49 65.01
CA PHE A 103 47.19 26.62 64.68
C PHE A 103 45.88 27.24 65.14
N ALA A 104 44.79 26.87 64.47
CA ALA A 104 43.47 27.24 64.93
C ALA A 104 42.46 26.14 64.64
N ASN A 105 41.56 25.94 65.60
CA ASN A 105 40.40 25.08 65.43
C ASN A 105 39.21 25.90 64.93
N ASP A 106 38.45 25.35 64.00
CA ASP A 106 37.19 25.93 63.55
C ASP A 106 36.01 25.45 64.41
N SER A 107 35.36 26.38 65.10
CA SER A 107 34.19 26.09 65.96
C SER A 107 32.98 25.51 65.23
N LYS A 108 32.89 25.67 63.91
CA LYS A 108 31.81 25.08 63.12
C LYS A 108 32.07 23.62 62.74
N GLY A 109 33.20 23.06 63.18
CA GLY A 109 33.59 21.68 62.92
C GLY A 109 34.19 21.46 61.53
N ASN A 110 34.64 22.51 60.83
CA ASN A 110 35.25 22.34 59.50
C ASN A 110 36.73 21.91 59.56
N GLY A 111 37.34 21.77 60.73
CA GLY A 111 38.67 21.18 60.90
C GLY A 111 39.59 21.91 61.89
N PHE A 112 40.72 21.27 62.16
CA PHE A 112 41.88 21.84 62.83
C PHE A 112 42.96 22.17 61.80
N PHE A 113 43.53 23.38 61.87
CA PHE A 113 44.37 23.92 60.80
C PHE A 113 45.69 24.50 61.31
N GLU A 114 46.78 24.33 60.53
CA GLU A 114 48.01 25.11 60.66
C GLU A 114 47.98 26.32 59.71
N PHE A 115 48.41 27.50 60.16
CA PHE A 115 48.47 28.70 59.32
C PHE A 115 49.89 29.06 58.90
N ASP A 116 50.09 29.33 57.61
CA ASP A 116 51.32 29.93 57.10
C ASP A 116 51.40 31.39 57.57
N LEU A 117 52.33 31.67 58.48
CA LEU A 117 52.50 33.00 59.08
C LEU A 117 53.05 34.08 58.12
N LYS A 118 53.35 33.76 56.85
CA LYS A 118 53.77 34.73 55.82
C LYS A 118 52.66 35.01 54.82
N LYS A 119 51.93 33.97 54.41
CA LYS A 119 50.89 34.04 53.39
C LYS A 119 49.48 34.11 53.95
N GLY A 120 49.25 33.64 55.17
CA GLY A 120 47.94 33.52 55.80
C GLY A 120 47.10 32.35 55.27
N GLU A 121 47.66 31.48 54.42
CA GLU A 121 47.00 30.24 53.97
C GLU A 121 46.88 29.25 55.14
N LYS A 122 45.85 28.39 55.12
CA LYS A 122 45.62 27.36 56.15
C LYS A 122 45.80 25.96 55.55
N LEU A 123 46.46 25.08 56.27
CA LEU A 123 46.61 23.65 55.98
C LEU A 123 45.68 22.88 56.90
N PHE A 124 44.79 22.05 56.34
CA PHE A 124 43.99 21.11 57.12
C PHE A 124 44.93 20.06 57.73
N LEU A 125 44.72 19.72 58.99
CA LEU A 125 45.53 18.72 59.70
C LEU A 125 44.71 17.57 60.25
N SER A 126 43.47 17.85 60.67
CA SER A 126 42.56 16.81 61.15
C SER A 126 41.14 17.35 61.16
N ASP A 127 40.19 16.43 61.19
CA ASP A 127 38.81 16.78 61.51
C ASP A 127 38.69 17.39 62.91
N SER A 128 37.60 18.14 63.10
CA SER A 128 37.25 18.75 64.38
C SER A 128 35.75 18.65 64.62
N GLN A 129 35.33 18.51 65.87
CA GLN A 129 33.90 18.56 66.20
C GLN A 129 33.43 20.01 66.34
N PRO A 130 32.19 20.35 65.91
CA PRO A 130 31.61 21.65 66.18
C PRO A 130 31.55 21.92 67.69
N ALA A 131 31.99 23.10 68.10
CA ALA A 131 31.95 23.52 69.49
C ALA A 131 31.89 25.05 69.57
N ASP A 132 31.03 25.60 70.42
CA ASP A 132 30.84 27.05 70.54
C ASP A 132 31.72 27.64 71.65
N TYR A 133 32.42 28.75 71.37
CA TYR A 133 33.21 29.52 72.33
C TYR A 133 34.36 28.74 72.96
N ASN A 134 35.13 28.03 72.13
CA ASN A 134 36.32 27.33 72.61
C ASN A 134 37.38 28.33 73.04
N ASP A 135 38.23 27.95 73.99
CA ASP A 135 39.40 28.72 74.38
C ASP A 135 40.63 27.85 74.10
N GLY A 136 41.53 28.35 73.24
CA GLY A 136 42.74 27.64 72.84
C GLY A 136 43.85 27.79 73.86
N THR A 137 43.77 27.07 74.99
CA THR A 137 44.92 27.06 75.92
C THR A 137 45.93 25.99 75.50
N ASN A 138 47.19 26.41 75.31
CA ASN A 138 48.25 25.48 74.96
C ASN A 138 49.56 25.82 75.68
N CYS A 139 50.38 24.80 75.95
CA CYS A 139 51.71 24.99 76.50
C CYS A 139 52.65 25.48 75.38
N LEU A 140 53.03 26.75 75.41
CA LEU A 140 53.88 27.38 74.38
C LEU A 140 55.25 26.72 74.20
N GLU A 141 55.74 25.99 75.22
CA GLU A 141 57.01 25.24 75.15
C GLU A 141 56.84 23.80 74.61
N ALA A 142 55.61 23.34 74.37
CA ALA A 142 55.36 22.02 73.81
C ALA A 142 55.57 22.00 72.29
N ASN A 143 56.08 20.88 71.78
CA ASN A 143 56.10 20.60 70.35
C ASN A 143 54.82 19.86 69.97
N LEU A 144 54.12 20.31 68.93
CA LEU A 144 52.96 19.60 68.37
C LEU A 144 53.43 18.78 67.17
N THR A 145 53.12 17.50 67.10
CA THR A 145 53.53 16.66 65.95
C THR A 145 52.31 15.94 65.41
N PHE A 146 52.02 16.15 64.14
CA PHE A 146 50.97 15.47 63.40
C PHE A 146 51.66 14.46 62.50
N MET A 147 51.18 13.22 62.56
CA MET A 147 51.69 12.11 61.77
C MET A 147 50.59 11.59 60.88
N ASP A 148 50.94 11.27 59.65
CA ASP A 148 50.12 10.49 58.73
C ASP A 148 50.73 9.07 58.68
N TYR A 149 49.88 8.06 58.57
CA TYR A 149 50.25 6.65 58.63
C TYR A 149 49.57 5.84 57.53
N GLY A 150 50.35 5.09 56.75
CA GLY A 150 49.78 4.21 55.73
C GLY A 150 49.19 2.95 56.33
N ASP A 151 48.12 2.45 55.72
CA ASP A 151 47.19 1.50 56.32
C ASP A 151 47.06 0.15 55.57
N ALA A 152 47.96 -0.10 54.61
CA ALA A 152 48.09 -1.43 54.01
C ALA A 152 48.27 -2.51 55.10
N PRO A 153 47.88 -3.78 54.85
CA PRO A 153 47.88 -4.81 55.89
C PRO A 153 49.20 -4.90 56.65
N ALA A 154 49.16 -5.15 57.96
CA ALA A 154 50.32 -5.14 58.86
C ALA A 154 51.60 -5.84 58.34
N SER A 155 51.46 -6.86 57.49
CA SER A 155 52.59 -7.55 56.85
C SER A 155 53.42 -6.65 55.92
N TYR A 156 52.83 -5.60 55.34
CA TYR A 156 53.46 -4.63 54.45
C TYR A 156 54.30 -3.58 55.21
N GLY A 157 54.13 -3.52 56.53
CA GLY A 157 54.96 -2.77 57.47
C GLY A 157 54.54 -1.31 57.65
N SER A 158 54.77 -0.78 58.86
CA SER A 158 54.39 0.58 59.26
C SER A 158 55.18 1.65 58.50
N ALA A 159 54.51 2.42 57.65
CA ALA A 159 55.01 3.64 57.02
C ALA A 159 54.29 4.84 57.64
N ARG A 160 55.04 5.92 57.89
CA ARG A 160 54.45 7.14 58.45
C ARG A 160 55.26 8.38 58.13
N HIS A 161 54.60 9.51 57.99
CA HIS A 161 55.21 10.82 57.76
C HIS A 161 54.84 11.77 58.88
N ASN A 162 55.65 12.81 59.13
CA ASN A 162 55.11 13.98 59.82
C ASN A 162 54.38 14.84 58.78
N ILE A 163 53.19 15.33 59.09
CA ILE A 163 52.47 16.28 58.24
C ILE A 163 53.14 17.65 58.44
N ALA A 164 54.01 18.00 57.51
CA ALA A 164 54.86 19.19 57.62
C ALA A 164 55.27 19.72 56.25
N ASN A 165 55.75 20.97 56.23
CA ASN A 165 56.24 21.68 55.03
C ASN A 165 55.20 21.89 53.91
N GLY A 166 53.93 21.51 54.13
CA GLY A 166 52.87 21.55 53.13
C GLY A 166 53.16 20.64 51.94
N VAL A 167 53.74 19.46 52.20
CA VAL A 167 54.02 18.42 51.21
C VAL A 167 53.08 17.25 51.51
N TYR A 168 52.24 16.89 50.55
CA TYR A 168 51.28 15.79 50.60
C TYR A 168 50.82 15.50 49.15
N LEU A 169 50.23 14.33 48.93
CA LEU A 169 49.61 13.86 47.72
C LEU A 169 48.17 14.43 47.63
N GLY A 170 47.67 14.57 46.42
CA GLY A 170 46.28 14.98 46.22
C GLY A 170 45.90 16.35 46.80
N TYR A 171 44.74 16.42 47.45
CA TYR A 171 44.12 17.64 47.94
C TYR A 171 43.90 17.67 49.45
N LYS A 172 43.95 16.52 50.10
CA LYS A 172 43.78 16.36 51.53
C LYS A 172 45.01 15.66 52.12
N VAL A 173 45.14 15.80 53.43
CA VAL A 173 46.09 15.08 54.27
C VAL A 173 45.53 15.18 55.67
N ASP A 174 45.53 14.09 56.44
CA ASP A 174 45.06 14.15 57.81
C ASP A 174 45.93 13.38 58.81
N HIS A 175 45.65 13.60 60.09
CA HIS A 175 46.47 13.11 61.18
C HIS A 175 45.92 11.80 61.76
N ASP A 176 46.73 10.75 61.64
CA ASP A 176 46.44 9.47 62.29
C ASP A 176 47.11 9.27 63.63
N ILE A 177 46.39 8.56 64.48
CA ILE A 177 46.86 8.14 65.81
C ILE A 177 47.60 6.78 65.72
N GLY A 178 47.58 6.10 64.56
CA GLY A 178 48.35 4.88 64.29
C GLY A 178 48.07 4.31 62.89
N ASP A 179 48.72 3.17 62.55
CA ASP A 179 48.71 2.59 61.19
C ASP A 179 47.34 2.05 60.69
N TYR A 180 46.32 1.92 61.54
CA TYR A 180 44.97 1.41 61.20
C TYR A 180 44.83 0.21 60.21
N ASP A 181 45.87 -0.62 60.05
CA ASP A 181 45.99 -1.68 59.03
C ASP A 181 44.68 -2.42 58.67
N THR A 182 44.28 -2.40 57.39
CA THR A 182 43.13 -3.18 56.89
C THR A 182 43.47 -4.06 55.69
N LEU A 183 42.53 -4.94 55.31
CA LEU A 183 42.65 -5.71 54.07
C LEU A 183 42.43 -4.82 52.83
N TYR A 184 41.76 -3.69 52.96
CA TYR A 184 41.30 -2.89 51.84
C TYR A 184 42.08 -1.60 51.64
N ALA A 185 43.08 -1.30 52.50
CA ALA A 185 43.74 0.00 52.56
C ALA A 185 42.68 1.12 52.60
N ASP A 186 41.91 1.10 53.70
CA ASP A 186 40.73 1.95 53.97
C ASP A 186 40.53 2.15 55.50
N GLY A 187 41.63 2.16 56.25
CA GLY A 187 41.71 2.07 57.70
C GLY A 187 41.75 3.44 58.36
N ASP A 188 42.69 4.27 57.94
CA ASP A 188 42.74 5.73 58.15
C ASP A 188 41.45 6.40 57.66
N ASP A 189 40.94 6.07 56.46
CA ASP A 189 39.62 6.47 55.95
C ASP A 189 38.49 6.34 56.98
N LYS A 190 38.46 5.19 57.67
CA LYS A 190 37.41 4.87 58.66
C LYS A 190 37.65 5.55 60.00
N ASN A 191 38.85 6.08 60.22
CA ASN A 191 39.29 6.71 61.46
C ASN A 191 39.74 8.17 61.27
N GLY A 192 39.38 8.79 60.14
CA GLY A 192 39.83 10.11 59.72
C GLY A 192 39.10 10.58 58.46
N VAL A 193 39.78 11.41 57.69
CA VAL A 193 39.34 11.89 56.37
C VAL A 193 39.98 11.02 55.31
N ASP A 194 39.18 10.57 54.34
CA ASP A 194 39.68 9.93 53.11
C ASP A 194 40.61 10.89 52.34
N ASP A 195 41.91 10.60 52.46
CA ASP A 195 43.04 11.30 51.87
C ASP A 195 43.83 10.46 50.85
N GLU A 196 43.35 9.26 50.48
CA GLU A 196 43.70 8.50 49.26
C GLU A 196 43.25 9.19 47.95
N ASP A 197 43.46 10.50 47.82
CA ASP A 197 43.03 11.32 46.69
C ASP A 197 44.17 11.78 45.76
N GLY A 198 45.38 11.29 46.02
CA GLY A 198 46.59 11.62 45.30
C GLY A 198 46.82 10.93 43.96
N ILE A 199 46.29 9.72 43.78
CA ILE A 199 46.61 8.90 42.61
C ILE A 199 45.34 8.42 41.89
N THR A 200 45.28 8.67 40.57
CA THR A 200 44.18 8.18 39.71
C THR A 200 44.70 7.52 38.44
N MET A 201 43.84 6.74 37.79
CA MET A 201 44.06 6.28 36.42
C MET A 201 44.01 7.45 35.41
N MET A 202 44.42 7.22 34.16
CA MET A 202 44.44 8.27 33.13
C MET A 202 43.05 8.80 32.76
N ASP A 203 42.01 7.99 32.89
CA ASP A 203 40.61 8.39 32.71
C ASP A 203 40.05 9.16 33.93
N GLY A 204 40.82 9.25 35.02
CA GLY A 204 40.42 9.90 36.26
C GLY A 204 39.66 9.00 37.24
N SER A 205 39.51 7.70 36.93
CA SER A 205 39.00 6.72 37.90
C SER A 205 39.99 6.49 39.04
N ASP A 206 39.45 6.15 40.20
CA ASP A 206 40.20 5.74 41.38
C ASP A 206 41.12 4.56 41.04
N ILE A 207 42.37 4.62 41.53
CA ILE A 207 43.33 3.55 41.35
C ILE A 207 43.03 2.33 42.24
N ASN A 208 42.24 2.51 43.31
CA ASN A 208 41.84 1.43 44.20
C ASN A 208 40.97 0.39 43.45
N GLY A 209 41.36 -0.88 43.51
CA GLY A 209 40.79 -2.00 42.77
C GLY A 209 41.21 -2.15 41.31
N SER A 210 42.01 -1.23 40.76
CA SER A 210 42.46 -1.26 39.35
C SER A 210 43.31 -2.50 39.02
N THR A 211 43.35 -2.88 37.74
CA THR A 211 44.14 -4.04 37.27
C THR A 211 45.29 -3.61 36.38
N PHE A 212 46.51 -3.96 36.77
CA PHE A 212 47.72 -3.76 35.99
C PHE A 212 48.12 -5.04 35.24
N VAL A 213 48.36 -4.91 33.95
CA VAL A 213 48.78 -6.01 33.08
C VAL A 213 50.30 -6.23 33.19
N PRO A 214 50.79 -7.46 33.48
CA PRO A 214 52.22 -7.78 33.47
C PRO A 214 52.87 -7.50 32.11
N GLY A 215 54.11 -6.99 32.11
CA GLY A 215 54.88 -6.72 30.89
C GLY A 215 54.53 -5.42 30.17
N GLU A 216 53.52 -4.69 30.64
CA GLU A 216 53.10 -3.41 30.06
C GLU A 216 53.57 -2.21 30.91
N THR A 217 53.56 -1.05 30.26
CA THR A 217 53.76 0.25 30.94
C THR A 217 52.42 0.94 31.07
N HIS A 218 52.06 1.28 32.30
CA HIS A 218 50.81 1.92 32.68
C HIS A 218 51.09 3.36 33.06
N GLN A 219 50.28 4.27 32.55
CA GLN A 219 50.36 5.68 32.94
C GLN A 219 49.35 5.94 34.06
N ILE A 220 49.77 6.65 35.11
CA ILE A 220 48.91 7.12 36.20
C ILE A 220 49.09 8.62 36.40
N LYS A 221 48.09 9.26 36.98
CA LYS A 221 48.14 10.66 37.40
C LYS A 221 48.44 10.71 38.89
N VAL A 222 49.44 11.50 39.27
CA VAL A 222 49.79 11.75 40.67
C VAL A 222 49.74 13.24 40.93
N THR A 223 48.88 13.67 41.82
CA THR A 223 48.76 15.07 42.24
C THR A 223 49.60 15.30 43.48
N ILE A 224 50.38 16.40 43.50
CA ILE A 224 51.26 16.73 44.63
C ILE A 224 51.05 18.19 45.02
N SER A 225 50.86 18.47 46.30
CA SER A 225 50.56 19.81 46.80
C SER A 225 51.71 20.81 46.68
N LYS A 226 52.96 20.34 46.69
CA LYS A 226 54.18 21.16 46.61
C LYS A 226 55.34 20.40 45.97
N GLU A 227 56.36 21.13 45.50
CA GLU A 227 57.57 20.51 44.97
C GLU A 227 58.20 19.51 45.96
N ALA A 228 58.25 18.23 45.57
CA ALA A 228 58.64 17.12 46.44
C ALA A 228 59.10 15.88 45.66
N TYR A 229 59.78 14.94 46.33
CA TYR A 229 60.16 13.64 45.79
C TYR A 229 59.06 12.60 46.03
N LEU A 230 58.82 11.74 45.03
CA LEU A 230 57.83 10.67 45.05
C LEU A 230 58.49 9.30 44.84
N LYS A 231 58.04 8.29 45.58
CA LYS A 231 58.30 6.87 45.29
C LYS A 231 57.00 6.07 45.39
N ILE A 232 56.85 5.10 44.49
CA ILE A 232 55.70 4.20 44.46
C ILE A 232 56.20 2.77 44.46
N TRP A 233 55.63 1.94 45.34
CA TRP A 233 55.88 0.51 45.42
C TRP A 233 54.62 -0.28 45.07
N ILE A 234 54.78 -1.42 44.42
CA ILE A 234 53.75 -2.45 44.26
C ILE A 234 54.41 -3.78 44.65
N ASN A 235 53.80 -4.57 45.53
CA ASN A 235 54.36 -5.89 45.83
C ASN A 235 54.15 -6.84 44.64
N LEU A 236 55.25 -7.21 43.98
CA LEU A 236 55.24 -8.03 42.76
C LEU A 236 55.55 -9.51 43.03
N ASP A 237 56.13 -9.85 44.19
CA ASP A 237 56.41 -11.23 44.57
C ASP A 237 55.18 -11.88 45.23
N GLU A 238 54.79 -13.08 44.79
CA GLU A 238 53.70 -13.84 45.42
C GLU A 238 54.14 -14.54 46.70
N SER A 239 55.45 -14.77 46.86
CA SER A 239 55.96 -15.54 47.98
C SER A 239 55.97 -14.77 49.30
N ASN A 240 55.71 -13.45 49.25
CA ASN A 240 55.76 -12.57 50.40
C ASN A 240 54.65 -11.50 50.36
N ASN A 241 54.24 -11.02 51.53
CA ASN A 241 53.22 -9.97 51.69
C ASN A 241 53.86 -8.68 52.23
N HIS A 242 54.98 -8.25 51.64
CA HIS A 242 55.73 -7.07 52.10
C HIS A 242 56.47 -6.36 50.95
N PHE A 243 56.73 -5.06 51.09
CA PHE A 243 57.56 -4.29 50.16
C PHE A 243 59.06 -4.45 50.46
N SER A 244 59.67 -5.57 50.10
CA SER A 244 61.09 -5.83 50.44
C SER A 244 62.01 -6.04 49.24
N ASP A 245 61.44 -6.32 48.08
CA ASP A 245 62.22 -6.62 46.88
C ASP A 245 62.58 -5.32 46.16
N ALA A 246 63.79 -5.28 45.58
CA ALA A 246 64.22 -4.12 44.81
C ALA A 246 63.32 -3.87 43.58
N ALA A 247 62.62 -4.91 43.11
CA ALA A 247 61.67 -4.85 42.01
C ALA A 247 60.31 -4.23 42.41
N ASP A 248 59.97 -4.22 43.71
CA ASP A 248 58.70 -3.65 44.19
C ASP A 248 58.65 -2.14 43.96
N LEU A 249 59.80 -1.47 43.90
CA LEU A 249 59.88 -0.04 43.59
C LEU A 249 59.61 0.19 42.10
N VAL A 250 58.35 0.42 41.77
CA VAL A 250 57.90 0.60 40.38
C VAL A 250 58.10 2.02 39.85
N TYR A 251 58.19 3.01 40.74
CA TYR A 251 58.51 4.38 40.35
C TYR A 251 59.36 5.12 41.39
N LYS A 252 60.29 5.95 40.92
CA LYS A 252 61.07 6.89 41.73
C LYS A 252 61.34 8.18 40.96
N SER A 253 61.09 9.32 41.57
CA SER A 253 61.48 10.61 40.99
C SER A 253 62.98 10.87 41.23
N GLU A 254 63.77 11.13 40.18
CA GLU A 254 65.20 11.50 40.30
C GLU A 254 65.42 12.96 40.73
N THR A 255 64.46 13.83 40.39
CA THR A 255 64.37 15.23 40.82
C THR A 255 63.01 15.47 41.47
N PRO A 256 62.84 16.50 42.32
CA PRO A 256 61.54 16.86 42.84
C PRO A 256 60.54 17.10 41.69
N LEU A 257 59.33 16.56 41.83
CA LEU A 257 58.21 16.80 40.94
C LEU A 257 57.59 18.17 41.25
N SER A 258 57.04 18.83 40.24
CA SER A 258 56.37 20.13 40.45
C SER A 258 55.03 19.95 41.15
N ALA A 259 54.58 20.98 41.87
CA ALA A 259 53.23 21.02 42.43
C ALA A 259 52.17 20.91 41.32
N GLY A 260 51.07 20.20 41.60
CA GLY A 260 50.00 19.87 40.66
C GLY A 260 50.06 18.41 40.16
N THR A 261 49.25 18.10 39.15
CA THR A 261 49.18 16.75 38.57
C THR A 261 50.36 16.45 37.66
N ASN A 262 51.06 15.36 37.96
CA ASN A 262 52.16 14.80 37.18
C ASN A 262 51.70 13.47 36.58
N ILE A 263 52.14 13.15 35.35
CA ILE A 263 51.92 11.84 34.74
C ILE A 263 53.15 10.98 35.01
N VAL A 264 52.92 9.78 35.54
CA VAL A 264 53.95 8.84 35.94
C VAL A 264 53.75 7.52 35.21
N ASP A 265 54.84 6.98 34.66
CA ASP A 265 54.86 5.66 34.02
C ASP A 265 55.30 4.60 35.03
N ILE A 266 54.46 3.56 35.19
CA ILE A 266 54.71 2.36 36.01
C ILE A 266 54.87 1.17 35.06
N THR A 267 56.02 0.49 35.10
CA THR A 267 56.27 -0.69 34.28
C THR A 267 56.27 -1.95 35.13
N LEU A 268 55.41 -2.91 34.80
CA LEU A 268 55.38 -4.23 35.46
C LEU A 268 56.25 -5.23 34.67
N PRO A 269 57.10 -6.03 35.34
CA PRO A 269 57.74 -7.21 34.75
C PRO A 269 56.73 -8.18 34.11
N SER A 270 57.13 -8.87 33.04
CA SER A 270 56.24 -9.81 32.32
C SER A 270 56.08 -11.17 33.01
N ASN A 271 56.78 -11.41 34.12
CA ASN A 271 56.86 -12.70 34.81
C ASN A 271 56.18 -12.69 36.19
N ILE A 272 55.05 -11.99 36.30
CA ILE A 272 54.24 -11.92 37.52
C ILE A 272 53.03 -12.82 37.36
N ASP A 273 52.69 -13.58 38.41
CA ASP A 273 51.51 -14.43 38.43
C ASP A 273 50.21 -13.60 38.36
N GLU A 274 49.31 -13.98 37.46
CA GLU A 274 48.08 -13.26 37.15
C GLU A 274 46.92 -13.62 38.10
N GLY A 275 45.96 -12.72 38.23
CA GLY A 275 44.72 -12.89 39.00
C GLY A 275 44.84 -12.57 40.49
N ARG A 276 45.95 -11.99 40.95
CA ARG A 276 46.21 -11.70 42.37
C ARG A 276 45.83 -10.27 42.76
N ILE A 277 45.39 -10.11 44.01
CA ILE A 277 45.27 -8.80 44.70
C ILE A 277 46.61 -8.51 45.41
N THR A 278 47.09 -7.29 45.29
CA THR A 278 48.30 -6.77 45.95
C THR A 278 48.07 -5.31 46.36
N TYR A 279 49.09 -4.64 46.92
CA TYR A 279 48.98 -3.26 47.41
C TYR A 279 49.99 -2.37 46.70
N LEU A 280 49.56 -1.14 46.43
CA LEU A 280 50.37 -0.04 45.95
C LEU A 280 50.56 0.95 47.10
N ARG A 281 51.81 1.32 47.40
CA ARG A 281 52.13 2.36 48.38
C ARG A 281 52.80 3.53 47.69
N ALA A 282 52.29 4.74 47.89
CA ALA A 282 52.92 5.97 47.45
C ALA A 282 53.42 6.76 48.65
N ARG A 283 54.63 7.30 48.56
CA ARG A 283 55.18 8.18 49.60
C ARG A 283 55.76 9.43 48.98
N VAL A 284 55.45 10.59 49.56
CA VAL A 284 55.95 11.89 49.09
C VAL A 284 56.69 12.63 50.21
N SER A 285 57.79 13.33 49.91
CA SER A 285 58.53 14.12 50.92
C SER A 285 59.43 15.18 50.27
N SER A 286 59.78 16.25 50.98
CA SER A 286 60.83 17.16 50.52
C SER A 286 62.22 16.49 50.45
N ASN A 287 62.41 15.30 51.05
CA ASN A 287 63.63 14.54 51.02
C ASN A 287 63.51 13.27 50.16
N LYS A 288 64.47 13.05 49.26
CA LYS A 288 64.52 11.87 48.37
C LYS A 288 64.68 10.51 49.09
N ASN A 289 65.08 10.50 50.36
CA ASN A 289 65.40 9.29 51.12
C ASN A 289 64.14 8.60 51.66
N LEU A 290 63.24 8.21 50.76
CA LEU A 290 62.01 7.47 51.04
C LEU A 290 62.26 5.96 51.02
N ASN A 291 61.75 5.25 52.04
CA ASN A 291 61.73 3.79 52.14
C ASN A 291 60.27 3.32 52.21
N PRO A 292 59.92 2.06 51.91
CA PRO A 292 58.52 1.62 51.95
C PRO A 292 57.95 1.50 53.38
N VAL A 293 58.81 1.54 54.41
CA VAL A 293 58.46 1.48 55.84
C VAL A 293 59.25 2.52 56.64
N GLY A 294 58.81 2.80 57.86
CA GLY A 294 59.46 3.70 58.82
C GLY A 294 59.04 5.17 58.69
N LEU A 295 59.47 5.97 59.67
CA LEU A 295 59.17 7.40 59.77
C LEU A 295 59.97 8.23 58.76
N ILE A 296 59.29 9.13 58.07
CA ILE A 296 59.88 10.20 57.26
C ILE A 296 59.56 11.57 57.88
N THR A 297 60.49 12.53 57.74
CA THR A 297 60.48 13.79 58.49
C THR A 297 59.36 14.76 58.11
N ASP A 298 58.82 14.62 56.91
CA ASP A 298 57.75 15.43 56.34
C ASP A 298 57.12 14.71 55.13
N GLY A 299 55.86 14.98 54.84
CA GLY A 299 55.15 14.47 53.67
C GLY A 299 53.90 13.67 54.03
N GLU A 300 53.55 12.72 53.16
CA GLU A 300 52.42 11.81 53.33
C GLU A 300 52.73 10.40 52.75
N VAL A 301 51.99 9.39 53.21
CA VAL A 301 51.88 8.04 52.63
C VAL A 301 50.42 7.71 52.31
N GLU A 302 50.16 7.21 51.10
CA GLU A 302 48.84 6.67 50.70
C GLU A 302 49.00 5.20 50.26
N ASP A 303 48.02 4.37 50.59
CA ASP A 303 47.97 2.94 50.23
C ASP A 303 46.72 2.57 49.42
N TYR A 304 46.88 1.70 48.42
CA TYR A 304 45.78 1.32 47.53
C TYR A 304 45.76 -0.19 47.25
N VAL A 305 44.58 -0.80 47.14
CA VAL A 305 44.46 -2.19 46.67
C VAL A 305 44.52 -2.21 45.15
N VAL A 306 45.35 -3.08 44.58
CA VAL A 306 45.47 -3.23 43.12
C VAL A 306 45.50 -4.69 42.71
N ARG A 307 45.22 -4.99 41.44
CA ARG A 307 45.22 -6.35 40.88
C ARG A 307 46.28 -6.48 39.81
N VAL A 308 46.82 -7.69 39.66
CA VAL A 308 47.72 -8.03 38.55
C VAL A 308 47.06 -9.10 37.68
N GLY A 309 46.89 -8.87 36.37
CA GLY A 309 46.36 -9.88 35.42
C GLY A 309 45.56 -9.30 34.23
N TYR A 310 44.96 -10.17 33.42
CA TYR A 310 44.02 -9.77 32.35
C TYR A 310 42.58 -9.73 32.85
N GLN A 311 41.80 -8.72 32.42
CA GLN A 311 40.37 -8.66 32.68
C GLN A 311 39.66 -9.83 31.97
N ARG A 312 38.98 -10.70 32.74
CA ARG A 312 38.20 -11.83 32.20
C ARG A 312 36.81 -11.33 31.79
N ILE A 313 36.44 -11.47 30.52
CA ILE A 313 35.16 -11.01 29.97
C ILE A 313 34.39 -12.22 29.44
N GLN A 314 33.15 -12.38 29.92
CA GLN A 314 32.17 -13.33 29.45
C GLN A 314 30.96 -12.58 28.90
N GLY A 315 30.37 -13.07 27.84
CA GLY A 315 29.19 -12.43 27.24
C GLY A 315 28.78 -13.08 25.93
N ARG A 316 27.84 -12.45 25.24
CA ARG A 316 27.29 -12.93 23.97
C ARG A 316 27.15 -11.81 22.96
N PHE A 317 27.24 -12.16 21.69
CA PHE A 317 26.95 -11.23 20.59
C PHE A 317 25.52 -11.37 20.10
N ASN A 318 24.94 -10.26 19.67
CA ASN A 318 23.67 -10.21 18.96
C ASN A 318 23.74 -9.24 17.78
N ILE A 319 22.81 -9.35 16.84
CA ILE A 319 22.67 -8.41 15.72
C ILE A 319 21.40 -7.58 15.88
N GLN A 320 21.53 -6.28 15.59
CA GLN A 320 20.42 -5.33 15.55
C GLN A 320 20.41 -4.62 14.19
N ARG A 321 19.36 -4.81 13.40
CA ARG A 321 19.19 -4.17 12.08
C ARG A 321 18.82 -2.69 12.27
N THR A 322 19.30 -1.79 11.39
CA THR A 322 19.09 -0.34 11.52
C THR A 322 18.62 0.34 10.24
N ASN A 323 17.80 1.40 10.37
CA ASN A 323 17.56 2.34 9.27
C ASN A 323 18.79 3.24 9.05
N THR A 324 18.88 3.87 7.89
CA THR A 324 20.07 4.54 7.34
C THR A 324 20.54 5.82 8.08
N LEU A 325 20.13 6.06 9.32
CA LEU A 325 20.57 7.20 10.13
C LEU A 325 21.53 6.74 11.24
N LYS A 326 22.69 7.38 11.29
CA LYS A 326 23.95 6.90 11.89
C LYS A 326 23.97 6.76 13.42
N ASP A 327 22.93 7.15 14.16
CA ASP A 327 23.00 7.28 15.64
C ASP A 327 21.66 7.08 16.39
N SER A 328 20.57 6.72 15.71
CA SER A 328 19.31 6.52 16.42
C SER A 328 19.25 5.11 17.00
N LYS A 329 19.04 5.01 18.32
CA LYS A 329 18.45 3.83 18.99
C LYS A 329 16.99 3.62 18.53
N ASP A 330 16.72 3.79 17.24
CA ASP A 330 15.45 3.57 16.57
C ASP A 330 15.52 2.16 16.01
N PHE A 331 14.98 1.25 16.80
CA PHE A 331 14.95 -0.17 16.51
C PHE A 331 13.76 -0.41 15.61
N ALA A 332 14.02 -0.88 14.39
CA ALA A 332 12.94 -1.17 13.48
C ALA A 332 13.10 -2.59 12.93
N LEU A 333 12.10 -3.37 13.30
CA LEU A 333 11.89 -4.78 12.99
C LEU A 333 11.37 -4.93 11.55
N TYR A 334 12.14 -4.45 10.58
CA TYR A 334 11.68 -4.44 9.18
C TYR A 334 11.75 -5.84 8.55
N THR A 335 10.71 -6.32 7.89
CA THR A 335 10.93 -7.32 6.82
C THR A 335 11.83 -6.69 5.75
N GLN A 336 12.86 -7.39 5.30
CA GLN A 336 13.78 -6.89 4.27
C GLN A 336 13.18 -7.10 2.88
N ILE A 337 13.65 -6.33 1.90
CA ILE A 337 13.15 -6.40 0.52
C ILE A 337 14.27 -6.97 -0.36
N VAL A 338 13.94 -7.96 -1.18
CA VAL A 338 14.87 -8.51 -2.19
C VAL A 338 15.37 -7.39 -3.09
N GLY A 339 16.69 -7.29 -3.32
CA GLY A 339 17.26 -6.21 -4.12
C GLY A 339 17.54 -4.92 -3.34
N ARG A 340 17.32 -4.88 -2.02
CA ARG A 340 17.53 -3.70 -1.18
C ARG A 340 18.50 -3.99 -0.03
N ASP A 341 19.59 -3.23 -0.01
CA ASP A 341 20.60 -3.24 1.04
C ASP A 341 20.02 -2.84 2.40
N PHE A 342 20.65 -3.33 3.46
CA PHE A 342 20.34 -2.90 4.82
C PHE A 342 21.56 -2.97 5.74
N ASN A 343 21.65 -2.03 6.68
CA ASN A 343 22.73 -1.98 7.66
C ASN A 343 22.34 -2.70 8.96
N TYR A 344 23.35 -3.11 9.72
CA TYR A 344 23.15 -3.70 11.04
C TYR A 344 24.31 -3.37 11.99
N HIS A 345 24.02 -3.45 13.28
CA HIS A 345 24.99 -3.38 14.36
C HIS A 345 25.24 -4.76 14.93
N VAL A 346 26.51 -5.03 15.24
CA VAL A 346 26.92 -6.13 16.09
C VAL A 346 27.08 -5.59 17.50
N VAL A 347 26.36 -6.17 18.44
CA VAL A 347 26.24 -5.66 19.81
C VAL A 347 26.72 -6.73 20.79
N PHE A 348 27.56 -6.32 21.73
CA PHE A 348 28.03 -7.17 22.80
C PHE A 348 27.23 -6.95 24.08
N TYR A 349 26.87 -8.04 24.73
CA TYR A 349 26.07 -8.07 25.94
C TYR A 349 26.69 -9.01 26.98
N ASP A 350 26.24 -8.90 28.22
CA ASP A 350 26.44 -9.93 29.24
C ASP A 350 25.97 -11.33 28.78
N GLU A 351 26.33 -12.37 29.54
CA GLU A 351 26.06 -13.78 29.21
C GLU A 351 24.56 -14.09 29.00
N TYR A 352 23.70 -13.25 29.57
CA TYR A 352 22.25 -13.39 29.59
C TYR A 352 21.52 -12.48 28.58
N LEU A 353 22.24 -11.64 27.82
CA LEU A 353 21.69 -10.66 26.87
C LEU A 353 20.72 -9.65 27.55
N THR A 354 21.06 -9.20 28.76
CA THR A 354 20.29 -8.25 29.58
C THR A 354 20.86 -6.84 29.55
N ALA A 355 22.18 -6.69 29.52
CA ALA A 355 22.87 -5.40 29.51
C ALA A 355 24.00 -5.39 28.47
N GLU A 356 24.14 -4.27 27.77
CA GLU A 356 25.27 -4.06 26.86
C GLU A 356 26.55 -3.88 27.66
N GLU A 357 27.62 -4.53 27.20
CA GLU A 357 28.92 -4.51 27.87
C GLU A 357 29.99 -4.02 26.89
N GLU A 358 31.06 -3.42 27.43
CA GLU A 358 32.18 -2.94 26.62
C GLU A 358 33.16 -4.07 26.30
N LEU A 359 33.64 -4.11 25.05
CA LEU A 359 34.58 -5.10 24.58
C LEU A 359 35.55 -4.51 23.54
N GLU A 360 36.74 -5.12 23.42
CA GLU A 360 37.72 -4.79 22.38
C GLU A 360 38.55 -6.02 21.98
N LYS A 361 39.14 -5.94 20.79
CA LYS A 361 40.11 -6.88 20.21
C LYS A 361 39.57 -8.30 20.00
N VAL A 362 38.37 -8.42 19.42
CA VAL A 362 37.76 -9.74 19.15
C VAL A 362 37.46 -9.92 17.67
N PRO A 363 38.07 -10.88 16.97
CA PRO A 363 37.69 -11.23 15.60
C PRO A 363 36.41 -12.07 15.58
N LEU A 364 35.48 -11.71 14.69
CA LEU A 364 34.15 -12.31 14.54
C LEU A 364 33.94 -12.79 13.11
N LYS A 365 33.24 -13.91 12.93
CA LYS A 365 32.66 -14.32 11.65
C LYS A 365 31.14 -14.18 11.73
N ILE A 366 30.54 -13.51 10.75
CA ILE A 366 29.09 -13.31 10.68
C ILE A 366 28.56 -13.95 9.42
N GLU A 367 27.52 -14.76 9.58
CA GLU A 367 26.89 -15.50 8.49
C GLU A 367 25.38 -15.25 8.51
N LEU A 368 24.82 -14.81 7.37
CA LEU A 368 23.37 -14.78 7.18
C LEU A 368 22.93 -16.14 6.62
N MET A 369 21.99 -16.79 7.28
CA MET A 369 21.55 -18.14 6.96
C MET A 369 20.06 -18.17 6.59
N ASP A 370 19.69 -19.08 5.70
CA ASP A 370 18.31 -19.56 5.58
C ASP A 370 18.09 -20.67 6.62
N GLU A 371 17.22 -20.44 7.61
CA GLU A 371 16.92 -21.42 8.65
C GLU A 371 16.25 -22.68 8.08
N ASP A 372 15.47 -22.55 7.01
CA ASP A 372 14.82 -23.69 6.37
C ASP A 372 15.83 -24.50 5.52
N ASN A 373 16.97 -23.92 5.12
CA ASN A 373 18.06 -24.57 4.38
C ASN A 373 19.47 -24.17 4.89
N PRO A 374 19.91 -24.63 6.08
CA PRO A 374 21.08 -24.10 6.76
C PRO A 374 22.43 -24.61 6.23
N THR A 375 22.51 -25.17 5.01
CA THR A 375 23.72 -25.81 4.50
C THR A 375 24.78 -24.84 3.99
N THR A 376 24.36 -23.67 3.51
CA THR A 376 25.25 -22.67 2.91
C THR A 376 24.82 -21.27 3.36
N PRO A 377 25.72 -20.43 3.85
CA PRO A 377 25.39 -19.04 4.16
C PRO A 377 25.00 -18.27 2.90
N LEU A 378 23.98 -17.42 3.02
CA LEU A 378 23.56 -16.46 2.01
C LEU A 378 24.55 -15.29 1.89
N TYR A 379 25.20 -14.96 3.01
CA TYR A 379 26.21 -13.92 3.13
C TYR A 379 27.18 -14.28 4.25
N THR A 380 28.47 -13.97 4.05
CA THR A 380 29.52 -14.18 5.06
C THR A 380 30.45 -12.99 5.09
N THR A 381 30.72 -12.47 6.30
CA THR A 381 31.71 -11.42 6.52
C THR A 381 32.53 -11.68 7.78
N TYR A 382 33.70 -11.05 7.86
CA TYR A 382 34.60 -11.13 8.99
C TYR A 382 34.83 -9.72 9.52
N LEU A 383 34.62 -9.54 10.83
CA LEU A 383 34.73 -8.24 11.49
C LEU A 383 35.74 -8.32 12.62
N TYR A 384 36.38 -7.20 12.88
CA TYR A 384 37.28 -7.06 14.01
C TYR A 384 36.68 -6.07 14.99
N TYR A 385 36.38 -6.56 16.19
CA TYR A 385 35.68 -5.80 17.20
C TYR A 385 36.66 -4.87 17.92
N TYR A 386 36.93 -3.69 17.34
CA TYR A 386 37.98 -2.77 17.78
C TYR A 386 37.54 -1.30 17.67
N SER A 387 37.96 -0.50 18.64
CA SER A 387 37.78 0.95 18.68
C SER A 387 39.14 1.63 18.89
N LEU A 388 39.37 2.73 18.19
CA LEU A 388 40.66 3.43 18.16
C LEU A 388 40.91 4.30 19.40
N GLU A 389 39.89 4.56 20.22
CA GLU A 389 39.98 5.50 21.35
C GLU A 389 39.47 4.91 22.69
N TYR A 390 38.45 4.04 22.71
CA TYR A 390 37.87 3.42 23.94
C TYR A 390 37.11 2.11 23.65
N PRO A 391 37.01 1.14 24.58
CA PRO A 391 36.11 -0.02 24.45
C PRO A 391 34.67 0.39 24.05
N THR A 392 33.98 -0.45 23.27
CA THR A 392 32.61 -0.16 22.80
C THR A 392 31.71 -1.36 23.02
N SER A 393 30.40 -1.13 23.19
CA SER A 393 29.38 -2.20 23.20
C SER A 393 28.78 -2.47 21.82
N ARG A 394 29.08 -1.63 20.82
CA ARG A 394 28.45 -1.69 19.48
C ARG A 394 29.45 -1.40 18.37
N ILE A 395 29.28 -2.11 17.25
CA ILE A 395 29.96 -1.83 15.99
C ILE A 395 28.95 -1.81 14.86
N LEU A 396 28.94 -0.72 14.10
CA LEU A 396 28.11 -0.53 12.93
C LEU A 396 28.79 -1.14 11.70
N VAL A 397 28.08 -2.03 11.02
CA VAL A 397 28.48 -2.60 9.73
C VAL A 397 27.76 -1.82 8.63
N MET A 398 28.48 -0.87 8.04
CA MET A 398 28.05 -0.12 6.85
C MET A 398 28.91 -0.57 5.67
N ASN A 399 28.35 -1.40 4.81
CA ASN A 399 28.94 -1.68 3.53
C ASN A 399 27.85 -1.55 2.48
N ASN A 400 28.09 -0.72 1.47
CA ASN A 400 27.08 -0.50 0.45
C ASN A 400 27.05 -1.71 -0.48
N SER A 401 25.86 -2.25 -0.69
CA SER A 401 25.51 -3.28 -1.67
C SER A 401 25.99 -4.71 -1.36
N ASP A 402 26.41 -4.99 -0.14
CA ASP A 402 26.85 -6.34 0.22
C ASP A 402 25.69 -7.30 0.50
N LEU A 403 24.49 -6.76 0.76
CA LEU A 403 23.25 -7.51 0.98
C LEU A 403 22.17 -7.26 -0.09
N ASP A 404 22.48 -6.53 -1.16
CA ASP A 404 21.55 -6.24 -2.27
C ASP A 404 21.09 -7.50 -3.03
N ASN A 405 21.95 -8.53 -3.14
CA ASN A 405 21.71 -9.69 -4.01
C ASN A 405 21.11 -10.91 -3.29
N LEU A 406 20.45 -10.71 -2.15
CA LEU A 406 19.85 -11.80 -1.39
C LEU A 406 18.54 -12.27 -2.03
N PRO A 407 18.28 -13.59 -2.10
CA PRO A 407 16.99 -14.12 -2.55
C PRO A 407 15.87 -13.83 -1.54
N ALA A 408 14.63 -14.06 -1.94
CA ALA A 408 13.51 -14.08 -1.01
C ALA A 408 13.67 -15.26 -0.05
N ILE A 409 13.61 -15.00 1.25
CA ILE A 409 13.84 -15.98 2.30
C ILE A 409 12.82 -15.76 3.40
N LYS A 410 12.14 -16.84 3.80
CA LYS A 410 11.10 -16.76 4.81
C LYS A 410 11.66 -16.59 6.23
N LYS A 411 12.75 -17.28 6.56
CA LYS A 411 13.37 -17.30 7.89
C LYS A 411 14.88 -17.05 7.78
N ALA A 412 15.25 -15.80 7.58
CA ALA A 412 16.63 -15.37 7.61
C ALA A 412 17.08 -15.15 9.07
N ILE A 413 18.28 -15.62 9.39
CA ILE A 413 18.89 -15.45 10.71
C ILE A 413 20.39 -15.21 10.58
N PHE A 414 20.95 -14.32 11.39
CA PHE A 414 22.39 -14.17 11.47
C PHE A 414 22.99 -15.10 12.53
N ASN A 415 24.14 -15.70 12.21
CA ASN A 415 24.99 -16.42 13.15
C ASN A 415 26.29 -15.66 13.36
N ILE A 416 26.69 -15.46 14.62
CA ILE A 416 27.94 -14.82 15.00
C ILE A 416 28.86 -15.88 15.62
N THR A 417 30.03 -16.10 15.03
CA THR A 417 31.04 -17.06 15.53
C THR A 417 32.26 -16.33 16.07
N TYR A 418 32.75 -16.78 17.23
CA TYR A 418 33.94 -16.26 17.93
C TYR A 418 34.57 -17.31 18.84
N ALA A 419 35.83 -17.08 19.24
CA ALA A 419 36.60 -18.02 20.06
C ALA A 419 36.38 -17.79 21.56
N VAL A 420 36.19 -18.88 22.31
CA VAL A 420 36.16 -18.87 23.78
C VAL A 420 37.09 -19.93 24.38
N ASP A 421 37.51 -19.72 25.63
CA ASP A 421 38.21 -20.73 26.42
C ASP A 421 37.25 -21.80 26.99
N SER A 422 37.79 -22.81 27.68
CA SER A 422 37.02 -23.89 28.31
C SER A 422 36.07 -23.43 29.42
N ASN A 423 36.23 -22.21 29.93
CA ASN A 423 35.38 -21.61 30.94
C ASN A 423 34.36 -20.61 30.34
N GLY A 424 34.35 -20.44 29.02
CA GLY A 424 33.45 -19.52 28.31
C GLY A 424 33.94 -18.07 28.25
N ASN A 425 35.18 -17.78 28.67
CA ASN A 425 35.76 -16.44 28.52
C ASN A 425 36.10 -16.18 27.05
N ILE A 426 35.84 -14.96 26.59
CA ILE A 426 36.09 -14.56 25.20
C ILE A 426 37.59 -14.41 24.97
N ILE A 427 38.09 -15.01 23.89
CA ILE A 427 39.47 -14.86 23.48
C ILE A 427 39.64 -13.53 22.73
N ARG A 428 40.48 -12.65 23.27
CA ARG A 428 40.88 -11.40 22.63
C ARG A 428 42.20 -11.63 21.91
N GLU A 429 42.24 -11.25 20.63
CA GLU A 429 43.41 -11.41 19.75
C GLU A 429 43.59 -10.12 18.93
N GLN A 430 44.81 -9.59 18.92
CA GLN A 430 45.13 -8.41 18.13
C GLN A 430 45.32 -8.80 16.66
N CYS A 431 44.43 -8.31 15.79
CA CYS A 431 44.51 -8.60 14.35
C CYS A 431 45.21 -7.47 13.58
N ASP A 432 46.50 -7.62 13.31
CA ASP A 432 47.29 -6.68 12.48
C ASP A 432 47.27 -7.11 11.00
N GLY A 433 46.11 -7.09 10.34
CA GLY A 433 46.01 -7.44 8.92
C GLY A 433 44.63 -7.92 8.43
N ASP A 434 44.62 -8.91 7.54
CA ASP A 434 43.39 -9.51 7.01
C ASP A 434 42.61 -10.24 8.12
N ILE A 435 41.42 -9.73 8.43
CA ILE A 435 40.60 -10.17 9.55
C ILE A 435 40.21 -11.65 9.41
N LYS A 436 39.91 -12.10 8.19
CA LYS A 436 39.58 -13.49 7.92
C LYS A 436 40.74 -14.41 8.27
N THR A 437 41.95 -14.10 7.81
CA THR A 437 43.15 -14.89 8.10
C THR A 437 43.45 -14.89 9.60
N CYS A 438 43.27 -13.76 10.29
CA CYS A 438 43.40 -13.67 11.74
C CYS A 438 42.41 -14.61 12.45
N PHE A 439 41.12 -14.52 12.09
CA PHE A 439 40.07 -15.38 12.63
C PHE A 439 40.36 -16.86 12.39
N ASP A 440 40.65 -17.26 11.15
CA ASP A 440 40.92 -18.66 10.80
C ASP A 440 42.13 -19.22 11.59
N THR A 441 43.16 -18.40 11.81
CA THR A 441 44.35 -18.79 12.60
C THR A 441 44.02 -18.94 14.07
N LEU A 442 43.22 -18.02 14.63
CA LEU A 442 42.74 -18.09 16.00
C LEU A 442 41.94 -19.39 16.25
N MET A 443 40.99 -19.68 15.37
CA MET A 443 40.15 -20.89 15.47
C MET A 443 40.98 -22.18 15.30
N ALA A 444 42.02 -22.16 14.45
CA ALA A 444 42.94 -23.28 14.31
C ALA A 444 43.83 -23.54 15.56
N SER A 445 43.88 -22.61 16.52
CA SER A 445 44.71 -22.71 17.73
C SER A 445 44.10 -23.59 18.82
N GLY A 446 42.92 -24.19 18.58
CA GLY A 446 42.31 -25.17 19.49
C GLY A 446 41.37 -24.59 20.54
N TRP A 447 40.96 -23.33 20.38
CA TRP A 447 39.88 -22.70 21.16
C TRP A 447 38.52 -23.29 20.81
N ILE A 448 37.49 -23.00 21.62
CA ILE A 448 36.13 -23.46 21.37
C ILE A 448 35.43 -22.46 20.46
N ASP A 449 34.89 -22.97 19.35
CA ASP A 449 34.06 -22.20 18.42
C ASP A 449 32.67 -21.99 19.01
N ARG A 450 32.39 -20.80 19.55
CA ARG A 450 31.06 -20.43 20.02
C ARG A 450 30.29 -19.77 18.89
N VAL A 451 29.09 -20.27 18.62
CA VAL A 451 28.16 -19.70 17.63
C VAL A 451 26.92 -19.20 18.36
N ASP A 452 26.70 -17.89 18.36
CA ASP A 452 25.47 -17.28 18.87
C ASP A 452 24.55 -16.94 17.68
N PRO A 453 23.36 -17.54 17.58
CA PRO A 453 22.33 -17.08 16.63
C PRO A 453 21.75 -15.76 17.13
N ALA A 454 21.59 -14.79 16.23
CA ALA A 454 20.92 -13.54 16.54
C ALA A 454 19.47 -13.80 16.99
N ARG A 455 19.00 -13.00 17.94
CA ARG A 455 17.63 -13.13 18.47
C ARG A 455 16.56 -12.74 17.44
N ASP A 456 16.91 -11.87 16.51
CA ASP A 456 16.01 -11.34 15.49
C ASP A 456 15.98 -12.27 14.26
N LYS A 457 14.82 -12.89 14.02
CA LYS A 457 14.53 -13.67 12.82
C LYS A 457 13.63 -12.85 11.91
N PHE A 458 13.95 -12.81 10.63
CA PHE A 458 13.22 -11.95 9.69
C PHE A 458 13.01 -12.59 8.33
N ALA A 459 12.04 -12.07 7.59
CA ALA A 459 11.84 -12.43 6.19
C ALA A 459 12.53 -11.41 5.27
N ILE A 460 13.08 -11.90 4.17
CA ILE A 460 13.45 -11.13 2.99
C ILE A 460 12.35 -11.39 1.96
N ARG A 461 11.49 -10.39 1.73
CA ARG A 461 10.28 -10.52 0.92
C ARG A 461 10.41 -9.80 -0.44
N PRO A 462 9.58 -10.17 -1.42
CA PRO A 462 9.35 -9.32 -2.58
C PRO A 462 8.83 -7.93 -2.17
N GLU A 463 9.08 -6.93 -3.01
CA GLU A 463 8.60 -5.57 -2.80
C GLU A 463 7.10 -5.46 -3.04
N SER A 464 6.65 -5.89 -4.23
CA SER A 464 5.28 -5.75 -4.73
C SER A 464 4.93 -6.88 -5.71
N PHE A 465 3.68 -6.91 -6.19
CA PHE A 465 3.25 -7.81 -7.27
C PHE A 465 2.95 -7.00 -8.53
N TYR A 466 3.82 -7.12 -9.52
CA TYR A 466 3.58 -6.63 -10.87
C TYR A 466 2.71 -7.62 -11.64
N MET A 467 1.61 -7.13 -12.17
CA MET A 467 0.65 -7.89 -12.97
C MET A 467 0.56 -7.29 -14.36
N SER A 468 0.45 -8.14 -15.37
CA SER A 468 0.18 -7.71 -16.74
C SER A 468 -0.67 -8.71 -17.51
N ILE A 469 -1.37 -8.20 -18.52
CA ILE A 469 -2.13 -8.99 -19.47
C ILE A 469 -1.64 -8.67 -20.89
N GLY A 470 -1.40 -9.71 -21.66
CA GLY A 470 -0.99 -9.64 -23.05
C GLY A 470 -1.91 -10.43 -23.98
N ASP A 471 -1.77 -10.21 -25.28
CA ASP A 471 -2.34 -11.02 -26.35
C ASP A 471 -1.18 -11.72 -27.08
N GLY A 472 -1.14 -13.04 -26.97
CA GLY A 472 0.04 -13.84 -27.34
C GLY A 472 1.30 -13.40 -26.59
N THR A 473 2.29 -12.85 -27.32
CA THR A 473 3.57 -12.41 -26.74
C THR A 473 3.62 -10.91 -26.43
N GLU A 474 2.62 -10.13 -26.82
CA GLU A 474 2.62 -8.68 -26.65
C GLU A 474 1.89 -8.29 -25.36
N GLU A 475 2.57 -7.56 -24.47
CA GLU A 475 1.93 -6.98 -23.28
C GLU A 475 1.03 -5.81 -23.68
N ILE A 476 -0.26 -5.87 -23.32
CA ILE A 476 -1.24 -4.83 -23.66
C ILE A 476 -1.45 -3.86 -22.50
N LYS A 477 -1.62 -4.38 -21.28
CA LYS A 477 -1.83 -3.58 -20.06
C LYS A 477 -1.15 -4.18 -18.84
N ASN A 478 -0.84 -3.32 -17.88
CA ASN A 478 -0.19 -3.71 -16.64
C ASN A 478 -0.63 -2.85 -15.44
N SER A 479 -0.29 -3.35 -14.26
CA SER A 479 -0.60 -2.78 -12.95
C SER A 479 0.15 -1.47 -12.60
N ILE A 480 1.17 -1.07 -13.37
CA ILE A 480 1.85 0.22 -13.17
C ILE A 480 1.01 1.38 -13.72
N ASP A 481 0.28 1.14 -14.81
CA ASP A 481 -0.60 2.14 -15.40
C ASP A 481 -1.82 2.41 -14.50
N PRO A 482 -2.05 3.63 -14.01
CA PRO A 482 -3.24 3.96 -13.24
C PRO A 482 -4.53 3.90 -14.08
N ASN A 483 -4.43 3.93 -15.40
CA ASN A 483 -5.55 3.79 -16.34
C ASN A 483 -5.47 2.44 -17.08
N ASN A 484 -5.41 1.36 -16.33
CA ASN A 484 -5.26 0.00 -16.85
C ASN A 484 -6.58 -0.69 -17.24
N ASN A 485 -7.66 0.06 -17.46
CA ASN A 485 -8.90 -0.50 -17.98
C ASN A 485 -8.67 -1.06 -19.38
N ILE A 486 -9.08 -2.30 -19.60
CA ILE A 486 -8.97 -2.99 -20.89
C ILE A 486 -10.27 -3.75 -21.18
N THR A 487 -10.64 -3.79 -22.46
CA THR A 487 -11.77 -4.58 -22.95
C THR A 487 -11.26 -5.78 -23.74
N LEU A 488 -11.73 -6.97 -23.40
CA LEU A 488 -11.31 -8.27 -23.89
C LEU A 488 -12.52 -9.02 -24.49
N ALA A 489 -12.27 -9.95 -25.40
CA ALA A 489 -13.28 -10.82 -25.99
C ALA A 489 -13.54 -12.02 -25.07
N SER A 490 -14.82 -12.37 -24.91
CA SER A 490 -15.24 -13.50 -24.08
C SER A 490 -14.88 -14.82 -24.77
N GLY A 491 -14.30 -15.73 -24.00
CA GLY A 491 -13.86 -17.05 -24.47
C GLY A 491 -12.59 -17.05 -25.31
N TYR A 492 -11.97 -15.90 -25.60
CA TYR A 492 -10.68 -15.86 -26.33
C TYR A 492 -9.55 -16.39 -25.45
N ASP A 493 -8.86 -17.43 -25.90
CA ASP A 493 -7.93 -18.22 -25.08
C ASP A 493 -6.44 -17.96 -25.34
N GLU A 494 -6.10 -16.89 -26.07
CA GLU A 494 -4.70 -16.47 -26.31
C GLU A 494 -4.24 -15.32 -25.39
N TYR A 495 -5.02 -14.92 -24.38
CA TYR A 495 -4.54 -13.94 -23.41
C TYR A 495 -3.51 -14.54 -22.47
N ASN A 496 -2.40 -13.82 -22.30
CA ASN A 496 -1.35 -14.19 -21.37
C ASN A 496 -1.40 -13.32 -20.11
N LEU A 497 -1.73 -13.92 -18.98
CA LEU A 497 -1.76 -13.27 -17.67
C LEU A 497 -0.47 -13.57 -16.91
N THR A 498 0.32 -12.53 -16.65
CA THR A 498 1.62 -12.63 -15.99
C THR A 498 1.59 -11.96 -14.61
N PHE A 499 2.17 -12.62 -13.62
CA PHE A 499 2.42 -12.07 -12.29
C PHE A 499 3.90 -12.19 -11.95
N ILE A 500 4.47 -11.12 -11.40
CA ILE A 500 5.86 -11.04 -10.97
C ILE A 500 5.91 -10.45 -9.56
N ALA A 501 6.46 -11.21 -8.61
CA ALA A 501 6.81 -10.71 -7.29
C ALA A 501 8.14 -9.95 -7.39
N THR A 502 8.11 -8.62 -7.36
CA THR A 502 9.21 -7.76 -7.82
C THR A 502 10.34 -7.61 -6.80
N GLN A 503 11.56 -7.48 -7.30
CA GLN A 503 12.68 -6.94 -6.52
C GLN A 503 12.55 -5.42 -6.36
N HIS A 504 13.23 -4.85 -5.37
CA HIS A 504 13.21 -3.43 -5.05
C HIS A 504 13.44 -2.52 -6.26
N ASN A 505 12.49 -1.63 -6.56
CA ASN A 505 12.54 -0.67 -7.66
C ASN A 505 12.79 -1.29 -9.05
N THR A 506 12.42 -2.55 -9.28
CA THR A 506 12.54 -3.21 -10.59
C THR A 506 11.28 -3.99 -10.99
N ARG A 507 11.27 -4.56 -12.20
CA ARG A 507 10.29 -5.56 -12.66
C ARG A 507 10.86 -6.98 -12.70
N LEU A 508 12.03 -7.19 -12.10
CA LEU A 508 12.66 -8.50 -12.08
C LEU A 508 11.98 -9.37 -11.01
N PRO A 509 11.83 -10.69 -11.27
CA PRO A 509 11.25 -11.61 -10.30
C PRO A 509 12.20 -11.83 -9.11
N SER A 510 11.62 -11.96 -7.92
CA SER A 510 12.32 -12.22 -6.66
C SER A 510 12.67 -13.71 -6.55
N ASN A 511 13.91 -14.06 -6.90
CA ASN A 511 14.41 -15.43 -6.82
C ASN A 511 14.24 -16.04 -5.41
N GLY A 512 13.87 -17.31 -5.29
CA GLY A 512 13.57 -17.97 -4.01
C GLY A 512 12.14 -17.73 -3.48
N TYR A 513 11.36 -16.84 -4.11
CA TYR A 513 9.96 -16.66 -3.74
C TYR A 513 9.09 -17.77 -4.35
N HIS A 514 8.85 -18.81 -3.54
CA HIS A 514 7.96 -19.93 -3.89
C HIS A 514 6.71 -19.88 -3.03
N LYS A 515 5.57 -19.52 -3.64
CA LYS A 515 4.30 -19.46 -2.92
C LYS A 515 3.12 -19.73 -3.85
N ASN A 516 2.21 -20.55 -3.34
CA ASN A 516 0.89 -20.73 -3.93
C ASN A 516 -0.12 -19.85 -3.18
N PHE A 517 -0.92 -19.09 -3.91
CA PHE A 517 -2.04 -18.33 -3.35
C PHE A 517 -3.16 -18.23 -4.37
N LYS A 518 -4.39 -18.11 -3.87
CA LYS A 518 -5.58 -17.91 -4.68
C LYS A 518 -5.86 -16.42 -4.77
N THR A 519 -6.18 -15.95 -5.96
CA THR A 519 -6.67 -14.59 -6.17
C THR A 519 -7.92 -14.63 -7.01
N ASP A 520 -8.78 -13.65 -6.78
CA ASP A 520 -10.04 -13.52 -7.48
C ASP A 520 -10.04 -12.21 -8.27
N PHE A 521 -10.51 -12.26 -9.51
CA PHE A 521 -11.00 -11.07 -10.17
C PHE A 521 -12.46 -10.90 -9.77
N ASP A 522 -12.72 -9.95 -8.89
CA ASP A 522 -14.04 -9.69 -8.33
C ASP A 522 -14.94 -9.07 -9.41
N PHE A 523 -16.15 -9.60 -9.54
CA PHE A 523 -17.16 -8.99 -10.41
C PHE A 523 -17.57 -7.60 -9.88
N ASN A 524 -17.36 -6.58 -10.69
CA ASN A 524 -17.71 -5.21 -10.36
C ASN A 524 -19.16 -4.90 -10.79
N SER A 525 -20.05 -4.91 -9.80
CA SER A 525 -21.49 -4.60 -9.97
C SER A 525 -21.82 -3.10 -10.04
N SER A 526 -20.81 -2.22 -10.04
CA SER A 526 -21.04 -0.77 -10.05
C SER A 526 -21.75 -0.33 -11.33
N GLY A 527 -22.99 0.12 -11.19
CA GLY A 527 -23.81 0.60 -12.31
C GLY A 527 -24.60 -0.50 -13.04
N THR A 528 -24.60 -1.74 -12.54
CA THR A 528 -25.42 -2.84 -13.07
C THR A 528 -26.41 -3.31 -12.00
N SER A 529 -27.58 -3.79 -12.40
CA SER A 529 -28.66 -4.17 -11.46
C SER A 529 -29.18 -5.60 -11.59
N SER A 530 -28.82 -6.30 -12.66
CA SER A 530 -29.47 -7.58 -13.02
C SER A 530 -28.59 -8.55 -13.80
N CYS A 531 -27.26 -8.44 -13.67
CA CYS A 531 -26.34 -9.44 -14.22
C CYS A 531 -26.65 -10.83 -13.65
N ALA A 532 -26.78 -11.83 -14.53
CA ALA A 532 -27.16 -13.19 -14.16
C ALA A 532 -26.04 -14.01 -13.52
N ASN A 533 -24.77 -13.74 -13.86
CA ASN A 533 -23.61 -14.34 -13.20
C ASN A 533 -22.66 -13.25 -12.70
N THR A 534 -22.53 -13.15 -11.38
CA THR A 534 -21.60 -12.21 -10.71
C THR A 534 -20.49 -12.96 -9.98
N SER A 535 -20.22 -14.22 -10.34
CA SER A 535 -19.15 -14.99 -9.73
C SER A 535 -17.79 -14.39 -10.13
N PRO A 536 -16.80 -14.39 -9.22
CA PRO A 536 -15.44 -13.96 -9.55
C PRO A 536 -14.77 -14.94 -10.53
N ILE A 537 -13.71 -14.47 -11.19
CA ILE A 537 -12.78 -15.33 -11.93
C ILE A 537 -11.69 -15.76 -10.94
N GLU A 538 -11.70 -17.04 -10.56
CA GLU A 538 -10.72 -17.61 -9.62
C GLU A 538 -9.44 -17.98 -10.37
N GLU A 539 -8.28 -17.49 -9.89
CA GLU A 539 -6.96 -17.83 -10.43
C GLU A 539 -6.04 -18.39 -9.33
N ASP A 540 -5.51 -19.59 -9.58
CA ASP A 540 -4.53 -20.25 -8.70
C ASP A 540 -3.11 -19.86 -9.12
N ILE A 541 -2.52 -18.92 -8.39
CA ILE A 541 -1.18 -18.40 -8.67
C ILE A 541 -0.14 -19.23 -7.92
N ASN A 542 0.75 -19.87 -8.68
CA ASN A 542 1.86 -20.66 -8.16
C ASN A 542 3.19 -19.99 -8.54
N PHE A 543 3.71 -19.11 -7.70
CA PHE A 543 4.99 -18.46 -7.94
C PHE A 543 6.15 -19.46 -7.88
N THR A 544 6.97 -19.44 -8.93
CA THR A 544 8.28 -20.10 -8.95
C THR A 544 9.34 -19.03 -9.14
N ASP A 545 10.23 -18.87 -8.17
CA ASP A 545 11.26 -17.82 -8.17
C ASP A 545 10.69 -16.41 -8.42
N GLY A 546 9.50 -16.14 -7.88
CA GLY A 546 8.84 -14.85 -8.03
C GLY A 546 8.13 -14.62 -9.37
N SER A 547 7.98 -15.64 -10.22
CA SER A 547 7.24 -15.52 -11.50
C SER A 547 6.08 -16.53 -11.60
N TYR A 548 4.98 -16.08 -12.22
CA TYR A 548 3.85 -16.92 -12.64
C TYR A 548 3.33 -16.42 -14.00
N ASN A 549 2.91 -17.35 -14.85
CA ASN A 549 2.41 -17.03 -16.19
C ASN A 549 1.30 -18.02 -16.59
N ASN A 550 0.12 -17.50 -16.93
CA ASN A 550 -0.99 -18.25 -17.52
C ASN A 550 -1.16 -17.80 -18.99
N PRO A 551 -0.64 -18.56 -19.96
CA PRO A 551 -0.68 -18.18 -21.37
C PRO A 551 -2.04 -18.36 -22.03
N ASN A 552 -3.01 -18.98 -21.34
CA ASN A 552 -4.33 -19.31 -21.88
C ASN A 552 -5.43 -18.76 -20.96
N PHE A 553 -5.25 -17.55 -20.44
CA PHE A 553 -6.23 -16.90 -19.59
C PHE A 553 -7.48 -16.56 -20.43
N SER A 554 -8.65 -16.99 -19.99
CA SER A 554 -9.91 -16.79 -20.72
C SER A 554 -11.10 -16.79 -19.77
N HIS A 555 -12.19 -16.14 -20.19
CA HIS A 555 -13.43 -16.08 -19.43
C HIS A 555 -14.65 -15.97 -20.35
N ASP A 556 -15.68 -16.77 -20.10
CA ASP A 556 -16.82 -16.95 -21.01
C ASP A 556 -17.92 -15.88 -20.85
N ASP A 557 -18.04 -15.25 -19.68
CA ASP A 557 -19.14 -14.32 -19.40
C ASP A 557 -18.73 -12.86 -19.64
N VAL A 558 -19.65 -12.05 -20.16
CA VAL A 558 -19.41 -10.61 -20.26
C VAL A 558 -19.54 -9.96 -18.89
N GLY A 559 -18.75 -8.92 -18.62
CA GLY A 559 -18.71 -8.35 -17.28
C GLY A 559 -17.53 -7.43 -17.06
N ARG A 560 -17.54 -6.77 -15.90
CA ARG A 560 -16.41 -5.98 -15.41
C ARG A 560 -15.81 -6.70 -14.22
N TYR A 561 -14.51 -6.87 -14.22
CA TYR A 561 -13.78 -7.64 -13.24
C TYR A 561 -12.57 -6.84 -12.76
N THR A 562 -12.39 -6.75 -11.44
CA THR A 562 -11.27 -6.04 -10.83
C THR A 562 -10.46 -7.03 -10.03
N LEU A 563 -9.16 -7.11 -10.31
CA LEU A 563 -8.26 -7.96 -9.56
C LEU A 563 -7.93 -7.36 -8.20
N THR A 564 -8.30 -8.06 -7.13
CA THR A 564 -7.88 -7.74 -5.77
C THR A 564 -6.90 -8.80 -5.28
N ILE A 565 -5.61 -8.47 -5.19
CA ILE A 565 -4.65 -9.42 -4.59
C ILE A 565 -4.95 -9.53 -3.09
N ALA A 566 -5.11 -10.77 -2.61
CA ALA A 566 -5.28 -11.10 -1.20
C ALA A 566 -4.03 -10.73 -0.37
N ASP A 567 -4.23 -10.37 0.90
CA ASP A 567 -3.12 -9.99 1.78
C ASP A 567 -2.15 -11.16 2.01
N ASP A 568 -0.86 -10.91 1.80
CA ASP A 568 0.23 -11.87 1.97
C ASP A 568 1.05 -11.63 3.24
N SER A 569 0.40 -11.11 4.28
CA SER A 569 1.05 -10.91 5.58
C SER A 569 1.44 -12.22 6.26
N ASN A 570 0.86 -13.37 5.86
CA ASN A 570 1.19 -14.68 6.44
C ASN A 570 2.53 -15.26 5.94
N TRP A 571 2.97 -14.96 4.71
CA TRP A 571 4.24 -15.51 4.22
C TRP A 571 5.43 -14.85 4.92
N THR A 572 5.30 -13.55 5.16
CA THR A 572 6.28 -12.71 5.86
C THR A 572 6.17 -12.83 7.38
N ALA A 573 5.29 -13.71 7.90
CA ALA A 573 4.94 -13.82 9.30
C ALA A 573 6.03 -14.46 10.18
N VAL A 574 7.06 -13.68 10.50
CA VAL A 574 8.20 -14.08 11.34
C VAL A 574 8.55 -13.07 12.45
N ASP A 575 7.91 -11.89 12.53
CA ASP A 575 8.22 -10.73 13.43
C ASP A 575 6.98 -9.89 13.88
N GLN A 576 6.90 -9.11 14.97
CA GLN A 576 5.62 -8.56 15.54
C GLN A 576 4.62 -7.80 14.62
N ASN A 577 3.32 -7.80 15.01
CA ASN A 577 2.20 -7.17 14.29
C ASN A 577 1.89 -5.80 14.89
N SER A 578 2.16 -4.74 14.13
CA SER A 578 1.70 -3.41 14.49
C SER A 578 1.39 -2.55 13.27
N GLY A 579 0.45 -3.01 12.45
CA GLY A 579 -0.43 -2.13 11.64
C GLY A 579 0.18 -1.36 10.46
N ASP A 580 1.50 -1.13 10.43
CA ASP A 580 2.23 -0.59 9.30
C ASP A 580 3.65 -1.20 9.29
N CYS A 581 4.19 -1.45 8.09
CA CYS A 581 5.51 -2.07 7.90
C CYS A 581 6.69 -1.17 8.37
N GLU A 582 6.36 -0.06 9.03
CA GLU A 582 7.23 0.99 9.54
C GLU A 582 6.78 1.33 10.98
N ASP A 583 6.87 0.37 11.91
CA ASP A 583 6.65 0.70 13.31
C ASP A 583 7.98 0.91 14.04
N ASN A 584 8.07 2.05 14.71
CA ASN A 584 9.28 2.60 15.31
C ASN A 584 9.33 2.37 16.83
N GLN A 585 8.67 1.30 17.32
CA GLN A 585 8.53 1.03 18.74
C GLN A 585 9.38 -0.15 19.20
N SER A 586 10.55 0.19 19.73
CA SER A 586 11.42 -0.73 20.45
C SER A 586 10.83 -1.13 21.79
N PHE A 587 10.50 -2.41 21.96
CA PHE A 587 10.50 -3.02 23.28
C PHE A 587 11.74 -3.88 23.43
N THR A 588 12.59 -3.49 24.36
CA THR A 588 13.78 -4.21 24.81
C THR A 588 13.43 -5.61 25.35
N SER A 589 14.15 -6.63 24.83
CA SER A 589 14.42 -7.97 25.37
C SER A 589 13.24 -8.87 25.79
N PRO A 590 12.98 -10.02 25.11
CA PRO A 590 12.08 -11.05 25.63
C PRO A 590 12.74 -11.90 26.73
N LYS A 591 11.88 -12.29 27.67
CA LYS A 591 11.96 -13.33 28.72
C LYS A 591 13.12 -14.35 28.63
N ILE A 592 13.79 -14.57 29.76
CA ILE A 592 14.63 -15.75 30.03
C ILE A 592 13.71 -16.97 30.13
N GLU A 593 13.97 -18.04 29.34
CA GLU A 593 13.30 -19.34 29.54
C GLU A 593 13.45 -19.78 31.01
N GLY A 594 12.33 -19.90 31.74
CA GLY A 594 12.31 -20.43 33.11
C GLY A 594 12.06 -19.45 34.26
N THR A 595 11.66 -18.20 34.00
CA THR A 595 11.27 -17.24 35.06
C THR A 595 9.75 -17.01 35.11
N GLU A 596 9.13 -17.32 36.25
CA GLU A 596 7.69 -17.18 36.54
C GLU A 596 7.31 -15.73 36.92
N ASP A 597 7.45 -14.78 36.00
CA ASP A 597 6.82 -13.46 36.14
C ASP A 597 5.62 -13.37 35.19
N GLU A 598 4.41 -13.28 35.74
CA GLU A 598 3.13 -13.31 35.00
C GLU A 598 2.80 -11.97 34.31
N ASN A 599 3.59 -10.91 34.52
CA ASN A 599 3.32 -9.57 33.96
C ASN A 599 4.20 -9.18 32.75
N LEU A 600 5.15 -10.03 32.33
CA LEU A 600 5.94 -9.83 31.11
C LEU A 600 5.39 -10.69 29.98
N LYS A 601 4.71 -10.05 29.01
CA LYS A 601 4.16 -10.69 27.81
C LYS A 601 5.28 -11.39 27.03
N ASP A 602 4.97 -12.54 26.47
CA ASP A 602 5.84 -13.27 25.54
C ASP A 602 5.92 -12.48 24.22
N TYR A 603 7.05 -11.85 23.91
CA TYR A 603 7.18 -10.96 22.75
C TYR A 603 7.52 -11.68 21.43
N ASN A 604 7.71 -13.02 21.43
CA ASN A 604 7.96 -13.85 20.25
C ASN A 604 6.67 -14.28 19.51
N ILE A 605 5.79 -13.34 19.17
CA ILE A 605 4.64 -13.64 18.30
C ILE A 605 5.06 -13.35 16.85
N PRO A 606 5.11 -14.37 15.95
CA PRO A 606 5.43 -14.16 14.54
C PRO A 606 4.39 -13.26 13.87
N SER A 607 4.82 -12.32 13.04
CA SER A 607 3.96 -11.48 12.21
C SER A 607 4.70 -10.95 10.98
N GLY A 608 3.93 -10.48 10.00
CA GLY A 608 4.44 -10.26 8.67
C GLY A 608 3.91 -8.99 8.06
N CYS A 609 4.79 -8.34 7.31
CA CYS A 609 4.48 -7.20 6.47
C CYS A 609 3.79 -7.66 5.19
N ASN A 610 2.71 -7.00 4.80
CA ASN A 610 2.04 -7.32 3.55
C ASN A 610 2.96 -7.01 2.36
N ILE A 611 3.01 -7.87 1.36
CA ILE A 611 3.64 -7.59 0.05
C ILE A 611 2.66 -6.73 -0.74
N LYS A 612 2.37 -5.53 -0.23
CA LYS A 612 1.27 -4.72 -0.75
C LYS A 612 1.49 -3.25 -0.52
N LEU A 613 2.34 -2.65 -1.34
CA LEU A 613 2.46 -1.21 -1.49
C LEU A 613 2.86 -0.95 -2.95
N GLN A 614 2.07 -0.13 -3.67
CA GLN A 614 2.42 0.70 -4.84
C GLN A 614 1.83 0.39 -6.24
N LEU A 615 1.09 -0.70 -6.49
CA LEU A 615 0.56 -0.98 -7.84
C LEU A 615 -0.97 -0.99 -7.91
N ASN A 616 -1.52 -0.59 -9.07
CA ASN A 616 -2.95 -0.44 -9.30
C ASN A 616 -3.60 -1.81 -9.57
N PRO A 617 -4.85 -2.04 -9.12
CA PRO A 617 -5.59 -3.26 -9.46
C PRO A 617 -5.84 -3.31 -10.97
N LEU A 618 -5.78 -4.49 -11.58
CA LEU A 618 -6.06 -4.67 -13.01
C LEU A 618 -7.56 -4.73 -13.24
N ASN A 619 -8.08 -3.90 -14.15
CA ASN A 619 -9.51 -3.79 -14.45
C ASN A 619 -9.80 -4.35 -15.85
N LEU A 620 -10.44 -5.51 -15.90
CA LEU A 620 -10.79 -6.23 -17.12
C LEU A 620 -12.28 -6.07 -17.42
N THR A 621 -12.63 -5.78 -18.66
CA THR A 621 -14.01 -5.82 -19.16
C THR A 621 -14.12 -6.85 -20.25
N PHE A 622 -15.01 -7.82 -20.13
CA PHE A 622 -15.27 -8.81 -21.19
C PHE A 622 -16.50 -8.41 -22.00
N GLN A 623 -16.39 -8.46 -23.32
CA GLN A 623 -17.45 -8.27 -24.31
C GLN A 623 -17.60 -9.53 -25.17
N PRO A 624 -18.73 -9.74 -25.88
CA PRO A 624 -18.89 -10.89 -26.75
C PRO A 624 -17.79 -10.89 -27.83
N ASP A 625 -17.34 -12.07 -28.24
CA ASP A 625 -16.42 -12.19 -29.37
C ASP A 625 -17.15 -11.98 -30.70
N HIS A 626 -18.36 -12.54 -30.83
CA HIS A 626 -19.17 -12.43 -32.03
C HIS A 626 -20.67 -12.62 -31.73
N PHE A 627 -21.51 -12.50 -32.76
CA PHE A 627 -22.94 -12.75 -32.67
C PHE A 627 -23.35 -13.91 -33.58
N ASP A 628 -24.14 -14.85 -33.06
CA ASP A 628 -24.88 -15.79 -33.91
C ASP A 628 -26.20 -15.15 -34.35
N VAL A 629 -26.41 -15.06 -35.66
CA VAL A 629 -27.61 -14.48 -36.27
C VAL A 629 -28.45 -15.64 -36.81
N ASN A 630 -29.24 -16.25 -35.92
CA ASN A 630 -30.09 -17.39 -36.25
C ASN A 630 -31.49 -16.95 -36.69
N LEU A 631 -31.55 -16.23 -37.81
CA LEU A 631 -32.79 -15.76 -38.42
C LEU A 631 -33.26 -16.69 -39.54
N THR A 632 -34.57 -16.84 -39.65
CA THR A 632 -35.25 -17.54 -40.75
C THR A 632 -36.06 -16.56 -41.58
N LEU A 633 -35.94 -16.66 -42.90
CA LEU A 633 -36.72 -15.90 -43.86
C LEU A 633 -38.00 -16.68 -44.19
N ASN A 634 -39.16 -16.11 -43.90
CA ASN A 634 -40.47 -16.71 -44.11
C ASN A 634 -41.36 -15.77 -44.94
N ASN A 635 -42.24 -16.35 -45.74
CA ASN A 635 -43.36 -15.61 -46.32
C ASN A 635 -44.56 -15.70 -45.35
N LEU A 636 -45.22 -14.57 -45.05
CA LEU A 636 -46.47 -14.51 -44.29
C LEU A 636 -47.65 -14.19 -45.22
N PRO A 637 -48.75 -14.98 -45.18
CA PRO A 637 -48.89 -16.27 -44.48
C PRO A 637 -47.87 -17.32 -44.96
N ASN A 638 -47.44 -18.18 -44.05
CA ASN A 638 -46.73 -19.40 -44.45
C ASN A 638 -47.75 -20.33 -45.14
N SER A 639 -47.89 -20.17 -46.45
CA SER A 639 -48.96 -20.70 -47.29
C SER A 639 -48.38 -21.38 -48.53
N SER A 640 -49.24 -21.83 -49.44
CA SER A 640 -48.86 -22.32 -50.76
C SER A 640 -48.27 -21.24 -51.70
N HIS A 641 -48.03 -20.02 -51.21
CA HIS A 641 -47.47 -18.90 -51.98
C HIS A 641 -46.02 -18.60 -51.56
N PRO A 642 -45.04 -19.52 -51.71
CA PRO A 642 -43.68 -19.27 -51.22
C PRO A 642 -42.99 -18.10 -51.94
N ASP A 643 -43.34 -17.82 -53.19
CA ASP A 643 -42.57 -16.95 -54.09
C ASP A 643 -43.19 -15.57 -54.32
N PHE A 644 -44.38 -15.30 -53.79
CA PHE A 644 -45.04 -14.00 -53.98
C PHE A 644 -45.86 -13.48 -52.81
N LEU A 645 -46.09 -12.16 -52.80
CA LEU A 645 -46.87 -11.41 -51.82
C LEU A 645 -47.65 -10.28 -52.48
N TYR A 646 -48.82 -9.95 -51.92
CA TYR A 646 -49.50 -8.72 -52.29
C TYR A 646 -48.87 -7.51 -51.59
N MET A 647 -48.69 -6.43 -52.34
CA MET A 647 -48.27 -5.14 -51.81
C MET A 647 -49.32 -4.62 -50.84
N SER A 648 -48.89 -4.17 -49.66
CA SER A 648 -49.79 -3.68 -48.61
C SER A 648 -49.06 -2.71 -47.69
N GLU A 649 -49.79 -1.75 -47.13
CA GLU A 649 -49.28 -0.89 -46.06
C GLU A 649 -49.30 -1.67 -44.72
N LEU A 650 -48.13 -2.09 -44.24
CA LEU A 650 -48.02 -2.78 -42.95
C LEU A 650 -48.37 -1.84 -41.78
N ASN A 651 -49.16 -2.34 -40.84
CA ASN A 651 -49.40 -1.69 -39.56
C ASN A 651 -49.75 -2.73 -38.48
N THR A 652 -49.97 -2.28 -37.25
CA THR A 652 -50.24 -3.17 -36.11
C THR A 652 -51.50 -4.04 -36.26
N THR A 653 -52.45 -3.63 -37.11
CA THR A 653 -53.70 -4.35 -37.39
C THR A 653 -53.56 -5.25 -38.63
N TYR A 654 -52.83 -4.80 -39.64
CA TYR A 654 -52.64 -5.47 -40.93
C TYR A 654 -51.15 -5.74 -41.17
N ASN A 655 -50.60 -6.78 -40.54
CA ASN A 655 -49.19 -7.21 -40.66
C ASN A 655 -49.05 -8.67 -41.14
N ARG A 656 -50.11 -9.17 -41.77
CA ARG A 656 -50.32 -10.58 -42.09
C ARG A 656 -49.79 -10.99 -43.46
N VAL A 657 -49.64 -10.02 -44.37
CA VAL A 657 -49.01 -10.20 -45.69
C VAL A 657 -47.66 -9.49 -45.67
N ALA A 658 -46.58 -10.23 -45.46
CA ALA A 658 -45.23 -9.66 -45.35
C ALA A 658 -44.15 -10.73 -45.49
N ILE A 659 -42.95 -10.31 -45.86
CA ILE A 659 -41.75 -11.10 -45.65
C ILE A 659 -41.34 -10.96 -44.18
N GLN A 660 -41.12 -12.09 -43.49
CA GLN A 660 -40.77 -12.14 -42.08
C GLN A 660 -39.36 -12.71 -41.87
N PHE A 661 -38.54 -12.00 -41.10
CA PHE A 661 -37.31 -12.50 -40.49
C PHE A 661 -37.60 -12.83 -39.03
N LEU A 662 -37.63 -14.13 -38.71
CA LEU A 662 -37.96 -14.63 -37.37
C LEU A 662 -36.81 -15.47 -36.82
N GLY A 663 -36.38 -15.17 -35.59
CA GLY A 663 -35.37 -15.98 -34.89
C GLY A 663 -34.61 -15.16 -33.87
N ASP A 664 -33.36 -15.55 -33.63
CA ASP A 664 -32.57 -15.07 -32.49
C ASP A 664 -31.27 -14.40 -32.95
N ILE A 665 -30.85 -13.39 -32.19
CA ILE A 665 -29.48 -12.84 -32.22
C ILE A 665 -28.86 -13.15 -30.86
N ILE A 666 -27.75 -13.90 -30.85
CA ILE A 666 -27.15 -14.45 -29.63
C ILE A 666 -25.72 -13.92 -29.50
N ALA A 667 -25.41 -13.28 -28.38
CA ALA A 667 -24.05 -12.86 -28.04
C ALA A 667 -23.22 -14.09 -27.61
N GLN A 668 -22.11 -14.36 -28.30
CA GLN A 668 -21.34 -15.58 -28.12
C GLN A 668 -19.85 -15.34 -27.81
N THR A 669 -19.28 -16.32 -27.13
CA THR A 669 -17.83 -16.49 -26.96
C THR A 669 -17.18 -16.97 -28.25
N GLU A 670 -15.85 -16.92 -28.35
CA GLU A 670 -15.10 -17.45 -29.50
C GLU A 670 -15.48 -18.91 -29.83
N ASP A 671 -15.71 -19.75 -28.81
CA ASP A 671 -16.08 -21.16 -28.98
C ASP A 671 -17.60 -21.40 -29.21
N ASN A 672 -18.36 -20.34 -29.55
CA ASN A 672 -19.79 -20.35 -29.89
C ASN A 672 -20.73 -20.71 -28.71
N LYS A 673 -20.31 -20.49 -27.46
CA LYS A 673 -21.23 -20.58 -26.31
C LYS A 673 -21.95 -19.25 -26.13
N THR A 674 -23.20 -19.32 -25.69
CA THR A 674 -23.95 -18.12 -25.29
C THR A 674 -23.31 -17.47 -24.06
N THR A 675 -22.91 -16.21 -24.20
CA THR A 675 -22.43 -15.39 -23.08
C THR A 675 -23.57 -15.12 -22.10
N LYS A 676 -23.28 -15.14 -20.79
CA LYS A 676 -24.20 -14.56 -19.79
C LYS A 676 -23.91 -13.08 -19.63
N ASN A 677 -24.84 -12.33 -19.02
CA ASN A 677 -24.74 -10.91 -18.69
C ASN A 677 -24.78 -9.90 -19.84
N PHE A 678 -24.86 -10.34 -21.11
CA PHE A 678 -25.11 -9.43 -22.22
C PHE A 678 -26.61 -9.08 -22.27
N THR A 679 -27.02 -8.25 -21.30
CA THR A 679 -28.42 -7.85 -21.07
C THR A 679 -28.51 -6.36 -20.71
N ALA A 680 -29.71 -5.80 -20.87
CA ALA A 680 -30.02 -4.39 -20.72
C ALA A 680 -29.66 -3.83 -19.34
N GLY A 681 -29.87 -4.58 -18.27
CA GLY A 681 -29.52 -4.15 -16.92
C GLY A 681 -28.11 -4.53 -16.49
N CYS A 682 -27.29 -5.02 -17.43
CA CYS A 682 -25.91 -5.41 -17.21
C CYS A 682 -24.96 -4.80 -18.26
N MET A 683 -24.49 -5.58 -19.26
CA MET A 683 -23.40 -5.18 -20.17
C MET A 683 -23.82 -5.05 -21.65
N ALA A 684 -25.10 -5.19 -21.99
CA ALA A 684 -25.53 -5.06 -23.38
C ALA A 684 -25.20 -3.67 -23.96
N THR A 685 -24.80 -3.67 -25.22
CA THR A 685 -24.53 -2.47 -26.02
C THR A 685 -25.46 -2.42 -27.23
N ASN A 686 -25.49 -1.28 -27.93
CA ASN A 686 -26.30 -1.17 -29.14
C ASN A 686 -25.73 -2.04 -30.26
N LEU A 687 -26.63 -2.64 -31.06
CA LEU A 687 -26.26 -3.36 -32.27
C LEU A 687 -26.67 -2.56 -33.51
N LEU A 688 -25.89 -2.71 -34.57
CA LEU A 688 -26.19 -2.26 -35.91
C LEU A 688 -26.53 -3.50 -36.75
N LEU A 689 -27.74 -3.56 -37.28
CA LEU A 689 -28.20 -4.63 -38.16
C LEU A 689 -28.35 -4.08 -39.57
N ASP A 690 -27.60 -4.62 -40.53
CA ASP A 690 -27.67 -4.25 -41.94
C ASP A 690 -28.36 -5.36 -42.75
N LEU A 691 -29.34 -4.97 -43.56
CA LEU A 691 -30.05 -5.87 -44.47
C LEU A 691 -29.47 -5.74 -45.88
N ASN A 692 -28.84 -6.81 -46.36
CA ASN A 692 -28.37 -6.89 -47.73
C ASN A 692 -29.48 -7.43 -48.64
N ALA A 693 -30.06 -6.55 -49.45
CA ALA A 693 -31.06 -6.92 -50.45
C ALA A 693 -30.92 -6.13 -51.76
N THR A 694 -31.43 -6.69 -52.86
CA THR A 694 -31.50 -6.04 -54.17
C THR A 694 -32.91 -6.10 -54.75
N THR A 695 -33.30 -5.09 -55.52
CA THR A 695 -34.58 -5.04 -56.24
C THR A 695 -34.36 -5.09 -57.74
N LEU A 696 -35.24 -5.81 -58.45
CA LEU A 696 -35.25 -5.88 -59.91
C LEU A 696 -36.62 -5.40 -60.45
N SER A 697 -36.69 -4.11 -60.80
CA SER A 697 -37.89 -3.48 -61.38
C SER A 697 -37.92 -3.55 -62.91
N VAL A 698 -38.85 -2.85 -63.56
CA VAL A 698 -39.08 -2.80 -65.03
C VAL A 698 -37.87 -2.34 -65.86
N ASN A 699 -36.73 -2.01 -65.25
CA ASN A 699 -35.50 -1.68 -65.95
C ASN A 699 -34.50 -2.85 -66.02
N GLU A 700 -34.82 -4.02 -65.43
CA GLU A 700 -33.98 -5.25 -65.41
C GLU A 700 -32.54 -5.05 -64.92
N ILE A 701 -32.29 -4.01 -64.12
CA ILE A 701 -31.01 -3.79 -63.48
C ILE A 701 -31.19 -4.07 -61.99
N ASP A 702 -30.41 -5.01 -61.47
CA ASP A 702 -30.29 -5.23 -60.04
C ASP A 702 -29.75 -3.96 -59.39
N LYS A 703 -30.56 -3.40 -58.49
CA LYS A 703 -30.14 -2.25 -57.70
C LYS A 703 -30.23 -2.63 -56.24
N SER A 704 -29.16 -2.33 -55.49
CA SER A 704 -29.23 -2.39 -54.03
C SER A 704 -30.38 -1.52 -53.57
N ILE A 705 -31.19 -2.04 -52.64
CA ILE A 705 -32.27 -1.24 -52.06
C ILE A 705 -31.66 0.01 -51.41
N ASN A 706 -30.42 -0.09 -50.91
CA ASN A 706 -29.64 0.85 -50.09
C ASN A 706 -29.01 2.04 -50.86
N ILE A 707 -29.02 2.05 -52.20
CA ILE A 707 -28.23 3.03 -52.99
C ILE A 707 -29.00 3.61 -54.19
N ASP A 708 -29.56 2.76 -55.06
CA ASP A 708 -30.08 3.19 -56.38
C ASP A 708 -31.48 2.63 -56.72
N GLY A 709 -32.06 1.78 -55.86
CA GLY A 709 -33.25 0.97 -56.08
C GLY A 709 -34.59 1.72 -56.06
N ILE A 710 -34.73 2.83 -56.76
CA ILE A 710 -36.03 3.54 -56.85
C ILE A 710 -37.05 2.63 -57.54
N ILE A 711 -38.05 2.21 -56.77
CA ILE A 711 -39.23 1.51 -57.25
C ILE A 711 -40.27 2.57 -57.58
N THR A 712 -40.81 2.53 -58.81
CA THR A 712 -41.84 3.49 -59.23
C THR A 712 -43.06 2.77 -59.78
N THR A 713 -44.23 3.39 -59.58
CA THR A 713 -45.45 3.10 -60.34
C THR A 713 -45.27 3.29 -61.85
N ILE A 714 -46.25 2.87 -62.66
CA ILE A 714 -46.21 3.04 -64.13
C ILE A 714 -46.11 4.51 -64.58
N ASN A 715 -46.52 5.47 -63.73
CA ASN A 715 -46.47 6.90 -64.01
C ASN A 715 -45.24 7.59 -63.39
N GLY A 716 -44.32 6.83 -62.77
CA GLY A 716 -43.07 7.37 -62.23
C GLY A 716 -43.16 7.90 -60.79
N THR A 717 -44.22 7.60 -60.04
CA THR A 717 -44.31 7.93 -58.61
C THR A 717 -43.54 6.91 -57.78
N ASP A 718 -42.69 7.36 -56.87
CA ASP A 718 -41.89 6.52 -55.95
C ASP A 718 -42.77 5.67 -55.03
N VAL A 719 -42.30 4.46 -54.72
CA VAL A 719 -42.94 3.49 -53.82
C VAL A 719 -41.90 2.93 -52.87
N ASP A 720 -42.13 3.11 -51.56
CA ASP A 720 -41.20 2.70 -50.51
C ASP A 720 -41.59 1.39 -49.84
N PHE A 721 -40.65 0.78 -49.11
CA PHE A 721 -40.95 -0.33 -48.19
C PHE A 721 -41.53 0.19 -46.87
N THR A 722 -42.47 -0.56 -46.30
CA THR A 722 -42.80 -0.44 -44.88
C THR A 722 -42.17 -1.60 -44.11
N ARG A 723 -41.65 -1.27 -42.93
CA ARG A 723 -41.09 -2.23 -41.98
C ARG A 723 -41.81 -2.17 -40.64
N LEU A 724 -41.95 -3.32 -40.03
CA LEU A 724 -42.44 -3.47 -38.66
C LEU A 724 -41.52 -4.43 -37.91
N ILE A 725 -41.00 -4.00 -36.76
CA ILE A 725 -40.08 -4.81 -35.94
C ILE A 725 -40.74 -5.07 -34.59
N ARG A 726 -40.61 -6.30 -34.11
CA ARG A 726 -40.98 -6.70 -32.76
C ARG A 726 -39.81 -7.41 -32.12
N PHE A 727 -39.38 -6.86 -30.99
CA PHE A 727 -38.38 -7.48 -30.13
C PHE A 727 -39.11 -8.28 -29.05
N ASN A 728 -38.58 -9.46 -28.72
CA ASN A 728 -39.09 -10.36 -27.70
C ASN A 728 -40.61 -10.60 -27.84
N PRO A 729 -41.08 -11.14 -28.99
CA PRO A 729 -42.50 -11.27 -29.31
C PRO A 729 -43.29 -12.16 -28.34
N ASN A 730 -42.62 -12.95 -27.50
CA ASN A 730 -43.24 -13.77 -26.46
C ASN A 730 -43.39 -13.03 -25.11
N SER A 731 -42.86 -11.81 -24.99
CA SER A 731 -42.92 -10.99 -23.78
C SER A 731 -44.21 -10.16 -23.71
N THR A 732 -44.68 -9.88 -22.49
CA THR A 732 -45.86 -9.05 -22.23
C THR A 732 -45.67 -7.58 -22.61
N SER A 733 -44.42 -7.12 -22.77
CA SER A 733 -44.05 -5.77 -23.20
C SER A 733 -43.87 -5.62 -24.71
N SER A 734 -44.11 -6.69 -25.49
CA SER A 734 -43.86 -6.68 -26.92
C SER A 734 -44.82 -5.71 -27.64
N SER A 735 -44.28 -4.62 -28.16
CA SER A 735 -44.97 -3.72 -29.08
C SER A 735 -44.28 -3.73 -30.42
N PHE A 736 -45.04 -3.52 -31.49
CA PHE A 736 -44.46 -3.27 -32.80
C PHE A 736 -43.90 -1.86 -32.84
N ASP A 737 -42.62 -1.74 -33.19
CA ASP A 737 -42.06 -0.48 -33.63
C ASP A 737 -42.37 -0.32 -35.13
N LEU A 738 -43.26 0.62 -35.43
CA LEU A 738 -43.70 0.90 -36.79
C LEU A 738 -42.93 2.10 -37.32
N ASN A 739 -42.06 1.87 -38.29
CA ASN A 739 -41.44 2.94 -39.03
C ASN A 739 -42.10 3.05 -40.42
N ARG A 740 -43.06 3.98 -40.57
CA ARG A 740 -43.86 4.16 -41.81
C ARG A 740 -43.07 4.78 -42.97
N THR A 741 -41.93 5.40 -42.68
CA THR A 741 -41.10 6.08 -43.67
C THR A 741 -39.66 5.70 -43.41
N LEU A 742 -39.22 4.60 -44.01
CA LEU A 742 -37.82 4.49 -44.38
C LEU A 742 -37.66 5.49 -45.52
N ASP A 743 -37.08 6.67 -45.25
CA ASP A 743 -36.76 7.68 -46.29
C ASP A 743 -35.73 7.07 -47.23
N ARG A 744 -36.20 6.25 -48.18
CA ARG A 744 -35.39 5.27 -48.91
C ARG A 744 -34.64 4.36 -47.94
N VAL A 745 -34.46 3.12 -48.35
CA VAL A 745 -33.38 2.34 -47.75
C VAL A 745 -32.15 3.00 -48.40
N ASP A 746 -31.59 4.05 -47.82
CA ASP A 746 -30.30 4.57 -48.28
C ASP A 746 -29.20 4.03 -47.37
N SER A 747 -27.94 4.41 -47.60
CA SER A 747 -26.81 3.94 -46.80
C SER A 747 -26.94 4.22 -45.29
N GLU A 748 -27.89 5.08 -44.86
CA GLU A 748 -28.19 5.35 -43.44
C GLU A 748 -29.52 4.69 -42.99
N GLY A 749 -30.53 4.54 -43.88
CA GLY A 749 -31.84 3.93 -43.57
C GLY A 749 -31.86 2.38 -43.54
N SER A 750 -30.81 1.72 -44.05
CA SER A 750 -30.65 0.26 -44.07
C SER A 750 -30.20 -0.33 -42.74
N ILE A 751 -29.47 0.48 -41.97
CA ILE A 751 -28.88 0.09 -40.70
C ILE A 751 -29.93 0.28 -39.61
N ILE A 752 -30.37 -0.83 -39.04
CA ILE A 752 -31.30 -0.85 -37.91
C ILE A 752 -30.48 -0.80 -36.63
N GLN A 753 -30.67 0.28 -35.87
CA GLN A 753 -30.16 0.35 -34.51
C GLN A 753 -31.05 -0.48 -33.58
N ILE A 754 -30.48 -1.52 -33.00
CA ILE A 754 -31.11 -2.30 -31.94
C ILE A 754 -30.54 -1.80 -30.63
N GLY A 755 -31.38 -1.17 -29.81
CA GLY A 755 -30.97 -0.69 -28.50
C GLY A 755 -30.55 -1.82 -27.56
N ALA A 756 -29.57 -1.54 -26.70
CA ALA A 756 -29.17 -2.45 -25.62
C ALA A 756 -30.36 -2.91 -24.75
N ASP A 757 -31.38 -2.07 -24.61
CA ASP A 757 -32.62 -2.34 -23.86
C ASP A 757 -33.44 -3.51 -24.41
N LYS A 758 -33.14 -3.99 -25.62
CA LYS A 758 -33.83 -5.13 -26.23
C LYS A 758 -33.29 -6.49 -25.77
N PHE A 759 -32.06 -6.55 -25.24
CA PHE A 759 -31.53 -7.76 -24.62
C PHE A 759 -32.06 -7.90 -23.20
N LEU A 760 -33.24 -8.50 -23.05
CA LEU A 760 -33.89 -8.62 -21.73
C LEU A 760 -33.07 -9.49 -20.78
N ASP A 761 -33.10 -9.14 -19.49
CA ASP A 761 -32.34 -9.85 -18.45
C ASP A 761 -32.75 -11.33 -18.35
N GLU A 762 -34.03 -11.66 -18.56
CA GLU A 762 -34.50 -13.05 -18.59
C GLU A 762 -33.94 -13.91 -19.73
N ASN A 763 -33.44 -13.29 -20.80
CA ASN A 763 -33.01 -13.99 -22.02
C ASN A 763 -31.48 -14.16 -22.13
N ASN A 764 -30.70 -13.64 -21.17
CA ASN A 764 -29.26 -13.89 -20.99
C ASN A 764 -28.44 -13.98 -22.28
N GLY A 765 -28.19 -12.83 -22.92
CA GLY A 765 -27.39 -12.76 -24.14
C GLY A 765 -28.14 -13.11 -25.42
N THR A 766 -29.44 -13.43 -25.34
CA THR A 766 -30.28 -13.70 -26.51
C THR A 766 -31.34 -12.61 -26.73
N LEU A 767 -31.43 -12.12 -27.97
CA LEU A 767 -32.51 -11.26 -28.44
C LEU A 767 -33.40 -12.05 -29.41
N HIS A 768 -34.69 -12.17 -29.09
CA HIS A 768 -35.68 -12.71 -30.02
C HIS A 768 -36.22 -11.60 -30.94
N LEU A 769 -36.19 -11.83 -32.25
CA LEU A 769 -36.50 -10.84 -33.28
C LEU A 769 -37.58 -11.35 -34.25
N ASP A 770 -38.61 -10.53 -34.49
CA ASP A 770 -39.62 -10.67 -35.55
C ASP A 770 -39.64 -9.37 -36.37
N MET A 771 -38.96 -9.35 -37.52
CA MET A 771 -38.98 -8.22 -38.45
C MET A 771 -39.83 -8.55 -39.67
N ARG A 772 -40.67 -7.62 -40.11
CA ARG A 772 -41.55 -7.80 -41.27
C ARG A 772 -41.39 -6.67 -42.27
N TYR A 773 -41.39 -7.03 -43.55
CA TYR A 773 -41.25 -6.11 -44.68
C TYR A 773 -42.34 -6.35 -45.73
N ASN A 774 -42.88 -5.26 -46.27
CA ASN A 774 -43.69 -5.28 -47.49
C ASN A 774 -43.46 -3.98 -48.28
N LEU A 775 -43.80 -3.98 -49.57
CA LEU A 775 -43.78 -2.81 -50.42
C LEU A 775 -45.11 -2.05 -50.28
N ASN A 776 -45.02 -0.73 -50.08
CA ASN A 776 -46.20 0.11 -49.93
C ASN A 776 -47.07 0.09 -51.17
N LYS A 777 -48.38 0.11 -50.95
CA LYS A 777 -49.33 0.08 -52.05
C LYS A 777 -49.78 1.49 -52.41
N HIS A 778 -49.50 1.91 -53.64
CA HIS A 778 -50.00 3.19 -54.14
C HIS A 778 -51.49 3.08 -54.49
N LEU A 779 -52.35 3.88 -53.85
CA LEU A 779 -53.80 3.67 -53.94
C LEU A 779 -54.42 4.04 -55.28
N THR A 780 -53.81 4.93 -56.08
CA THR A 780 -54.43 5.45 -57.33
C THR A 780 -53.63 5.17 -58.60
N GLN A 781 -52.46 4.52 -58.49
CA GLN A 781 -51.57 4.27 -59.62
C GLN A 781 -51.10 2.82 -59.58
N LEU A 782 -51.09 2.19 -60.74
CA LEU A 782 -50.71 0.79 -60.89
C LEU A 782 -49.20 0.65 -60.88
N ILE A 783 -48.71 -0.52 -60.47
CA ILE A 783 -47.29 -0.84 -60.47
C ILE A 783 -47.10 -2.28 -60.91
N ASN A 784 -46.11 -2.48 -61.78
CA ASN A 784 -45.73 -3.81 -62.22
C ASN A 784 -45.12 -4.63 -61.07
N PRO A 785 -45.14 -5.97 -61.16
CA PRO A 785 -44.51 -6.83 -60.17
C PRO A 785 -43.07 -6.41 -59.87
N VAL A 786 -42.68 -6.39 -58.60
CA VAL A 786 -41.32 -6.06 -58.17
C VAL A 786 -40.68 -7.29 -57.55
N GLU A 787 -39.56 -7.74 -58.10
CA GLU A 787 -38.78 -8.82 -57.50
C GLU A 787 -37.77 -8.23 -56.51
N VAL A 788 -37.65 -8.85 -55.33
CA VAL A 788 -36.68 -8.49 -54.30
C VAL A 788 -35.90 -9.74 -53.90
N SER A 789 -34.57 -9.64 -53.88
CA SER A 789 -33.65 -10.68 -53.43
C SER A 789 -33.04 -10.30 -52.08
N PHE A 790 -33.35 -11.05 -51.03
CA PHE A 790 -32.84 -10.84 -49.66
C PHE A 790 -31.57 -11.68 -49.40
N HIS A 791 -30.40 -11.17 -49.75
CA HIS A 791 -29.14 -11.94 -49.70
C HIS A 791 -28.73 -12.36 -48.28
N GLY A 792 -28.93 -11.48 -47.29
CA GLY A 792 -28.59 -11.79 -45.90
C GLY A 792 -28.73 -10.62 -44.95
N ILE A 793 -28.47 -10.88 -43.67
CA ILE A 793 -28.42 -9.90 -42.59
C ILE A 793 -27.02 -9.97 -41.95
N GLU A 794 -26.42 -8.81 -41.71
CA GLU A 794 -25.21 -8.65 -40.92
C GLU A 794 -25.54 -7.88 -39.64
N VAL A 795 -24.92 -8.26 -38.53
CA VAL A 795 -25.06 -7.63 -37.22
C VAL A 795 -23.68 -7.34 -36.67
N ASN A 796 -23.46 -6.16 -36.11
CA ASN A 796 -22.25 -5.85 -35.35
C ASN A 796 -22.52 -4.91 -34.17
N SER A 797 -21.55 -4.80 -33.26
CA SER A 797 -21.57 -3.78 -32.20
C SER A 797 -20.22 -3.09 -32.09
N THR A 798 -20.14 -1.86 -32.60
CA THR A 798 -18.93 -1.03 -32.45
C THR A 798 -18.66 -0.62 -31.00
N GLU A 799 -19.70 -0.59 -30.16
CA GLU A 799 -19.62 -0.24 -28.73
C GLU A 799 -19.10 -1.40 -27.85
N ALA A 800 -19.22 -2.65 -28.32
CA ALA A 800 -18.70 -3.83 -27.64
C ALA A 800 -17.35 -4.28 -28.20
N ASN A 801 -16.53 -3.35 -28.71
CA ASN A 801 -15.22 -3.70 -29.23
C ASN A 801 -14.26 -4.18 -28.13
N SER A 802 -13.32 -5.04 -28.51
CA SER A 802 -12.32 -5.64 -27.61
C SER A 802 -10.95 -5.69 -28.26
N ILE A 803 -9.92 -5.90 -27.45
CA ILE A 803 -8.58 -6.29 -27.93
C ILE A 803 -8.55 -7.81 -27.96
N SER A 804 -8.45 -8.42 -29.13
CA SER A 804 -8.37 -9.87 -29.33
C SER A 804 -7.90 -10.16 -30.75
N HIS A 805 -7.59 -11.41 -31.08
CA HIS A 805 -7.18 -11.84 -32.42
C HIS A 805 -5.98 -11.05 -32.98
N ASN A 806 -5.08 -10.59 -32.09
CA ASN A 806 -3.96 -9.71 -32.42
C ASN A 806 -4.37 -8.38 -33.09
N VAL A 807 -5.53 -7.82 -32.73
CA VAL A 807 -5.98 -6.49 -33.16
C VAL A 807 -6.49 -5.64 -31.99
N ASP A 808 -6.17 -4.34 -32.02
CA ASP A 808 -6.52 -3.38 -30.96
C ASP A 808 -8.04 -3.09 -30.83
N SER A 809 -8.82 -3.40 -31.87
CA SER A 809 -10.26 -3.12 -31.90
C SER A 809 -10.97 -4.16 -32.76
N HIS A 810 -11.08 -5.36 -32.23
CA HIS A 810 -11.99 -6.38 -32.75
C HIS A 810 -13.45 -5.95 -32.50
N ILE A 811 -14.25 -5.94 -33.56
CA ILE A 811 -15.68 -5.60 -33.48
C ILE A 811 -16.47 -6.91 -33.57
N PRO A 812 -17.26 -7.28 -32.54
CA PRO A 812 -18.07 -8.47 -32.60
C PRO A 812 -19.11 -8.34 -33.70
N LYS A 813 -19.15 -9.35 -34.58
CA LYS A 813 -19.98 -9.39 -35.78
C LYS A 813 -20.68 -10.73 -35.92
N GLY A 814 -21.77 -10.76 -36.68
CA GLY A 814 -22.54 -11.95 -37.00
C GLY A 814 -23.19 -11.79 -38.36
N ASN A 815 -23.37 -12.88 -39.10
CA ASN A 815 -24.06 -12.82 -40.38
C ASN A 815 -24.96 -14.02 -40.62
N ARG A 816 -25.97 -13.81 -41.46
CA ARG A 816 -26.90 -14.84 -41.91
C ARG A 816 -27.24 -14.64 -43.38
N ALA A 817 -26.83 -15.58 -44.22
CA ALA A 817 -27.24 -15.63 -45.62
C ALA A 817 -28.55 -16.42 -45.78
N PHE A 818 -29.38 -16.04 -46.77
CA PHE A 818 -30.61 -16.74 -47.10
C PHE A 818 -30.52 -17.40 -48.48
N THR A 819 -31.04 -18.63 -48.60
CA THR A 819 -30.98 -19.44 -49.84
C THR A 819 -32.25 -19.38 -50.68
N ASP A 820 -33.43 -19.32 -50.07
CA ASP A 820 -34.71 -19.02 -50.74
C ASP A 820 -35.04 -17.52 -50.59
N ASN A 821 -34.26 -16.70 -51.30
CA ASN A 821 -34.20 -15.27 -51.04
C ASN A 821 -34.98 -14.37 -52.02
N ARG A 822 -35.51 -14.92 -53.12
CA ARG A 822 -36.23 -14.15 -54.14
C ARG A 822 -37.72 -14.14 -53.86
N LYS A 823 -38.31 -12.95 -53.81
CA LYS A 823 -39.74 -12.76 -53.50
C LYS A 823 -40.34 -11.71 -54.43
N ASN A 824 -41.48 -12.03 -55.02
CA ASN A 824 -42.21 -11.15 -55.92
C ASN A 824 -43.33 -10.40 -55.19
N PHE A 825 -43.35 -9.08 -55.31
CA PHE A 825 -44.41 -8.23 -54.77
C PHE A 825 -45.37 -7.83 -55.89
N TYR A 826 -46.65 -8.14 -55.73
CA TYR A 826 -47.68 -7.88 -56.72
C TYR A 826 -48.65 -6.80 -56.29
N PHE A 827 -49.00 -5.93 -57.22
CA PHE A 827 -50.11 -5.03 -57.07
C PHE A 827 -51.41 -5.76 -57.41
N ALA A 828 -52.25 -6.00 -56.41
CA ALA A 828 -53.57 -6.56 -56.61
C ALA A 828 -54.68 -5.54 -56.38
N ARG A 829 -55.87 -5.73 -56.96
CA ARG A 829 -57.05 -4.91 -56.65
C ARG A 829 -58.33 -5.70 -56.88
N VAL A 830 -59.40 -5.34 -56.18
CA VAL A 830 -60.73 -5.83 -56.54
C VAL A 830 -61.27 -4.99 -57.69
N VAL A 831 -61.68 -5.65 -58.76
CA VAL A 831 -62.32 -5.02 -59.92
C VAL A 831 -63.55 -5.78 -60.39
N PRO A 832 -64.57 -5.08 -60.90
CA PRO A 832 -65.69 -5.72 -61.56
C PRO A 832 -65.28 -6.29 -62.93
N ASP A 833 -65.87 -7.41 -63.32
CA ASP A 833 -66.66 -7.46 -64.55
C ASP A 833 -66.38 -6.45 -65.67
N MET A 834 -67.21 -5.42 -65.58
CA MET A 834 -67.35 -4.29 -66.46
C MET A 834 -67.47 -3.05 -65.59
N PRO A 835 -66.92 -1.90 -66.02
CA PRO A 835 -67.02 -0.65 -65.26
C PRO A 835 -68.45 -0.10 -65.18
N SER A 836 -69.29 -0.45 -66.17
CA SER A 836 -70.70 -0.10 -66.20
C SER A 836 -71.50 -1.26 -66.77
N TYR A 837 -72.49 -1.74 -66.02
CA TYR A 837 -73.36 -2.82 -66.45
C TYR A 837 -74.53 -2.28 -67.28
N PRO A 838 -75.00 -3.05 -68.28
CA PRO A 838 -76.12 -2.64 -69.12
C PRO A 838 -77.40 -2.52 -68.30
N ILE A 839 -78.32 -1.66 -68.78
CA ILE A 839 -79.61 -1.39 -68.13
C ILE A 839 -80.38 -2.70 -67.92
N ILE A 840 -80.67 -3.04 -66.66
CA ILE A 840 -81.51 -4.18 -66.31
C ILE A 840 -82.98 -3.80 -66.53
N ASN A 841 -83.68 -4.60 -67.34
CA ASN A 841 -85.14 -4.59 -67.36
C ASN A 841 -85.67 -5.61 -66.34
N THR A 842 -86.16 -5.11 -65.21
CA THR A 842 -86.67 -5.90 -64.08
C THR A 842 -87.88 -6.78 -64.42
N THR A 843 -88.57 -6.50 -65.52
CA THR A 843 -89.69 -7.33 -66.01
C THR A 843 -89.23 -8.56 -66.81
N VAL A 844 -88.00 -8.55 -67.36
CA VAL A 844 -87.46 -9.60 -68.24
C VAL A 844 -86.48 -10.51 -67.49
N SER A 845 -85.58 -9.93 -66.69
CA SER A 845 -84.69 -10.67 -65.79
C SER A 845 -84.74 -10.06 -64.40
N ARG A 846 -84.88 -10.92 -63.39
CA ARG A 846 -84.90 -10.51 -61.97
C ARG A 846 -83.52 -10.62 -61.29
N VAL A 847 -82.51 -11.09 -62.02
CA VAL A 847 -81.14 -11.30 -61.52
C VAL A 847 -80.15 -10.86 -62.61
N GLN A 848 -79.15 -10.07 -62.22
CA GLN A 848 -77.95 -9.79 -63.02
C GLN A 848 -76.72 -10.19 -62.20
N ARG A 849 -75.66 -10.63 -62.89
CA ARG A 849 -74.40 -11.05 -62.27
C ARG A 849 -73.40 -9.92 -62.38
N HIS A 850 -72.79 -9.55 -61.27
CA HIS A 850 -71.72 -8.57 -61.19
C HIS A 850 -70.50 -9.21 -60.51
N PRO A 851 -69.77 -10.09 -61.19
CA PRO A 851 -68.62 -10.75 -60.57
C PRO A 851 -67.53 -9.72 -60.28
N LEU A 852 -66.97 -9.83 -59.07
CA LEU A 852 -65.81 -9.10 -58.63
C LEU A 852 -64.64 -10.09 -58.61
N ASN A 853 -63.52 -9.67 -59.17
CA ASN A 853 -62.31 -10.48 -59.20
C ASN A 853 -61.17 -9.73 -58.53
N VAL A 854 -60.21 -10.48 -58.01
CA VAL A 854 -58.91 -9.97 -57.59
C VAL A 854 -57.97 -10.04 -58.78
N ASP A 855 -57.64 -8.87 -59.34
CA ASP A 855 -56.71 -8.76 -60.45
C ASP A 855 -55.32 -8.42 -59.94
N ILE A 856 -54.30 -9.13 -60.43
CA ILE A 856 -52.89 -8.76 -60.36
C ILE A 856 -52.53 -7.97 -61.60
N PHE A 857 -51.92 -6.80 -61.43
CA PHE A 857 -51.51 -5.96 -62.55
C PHE A 857 -50.11 -6.32 -63.06
N CYS A 858 -49.97 -6.46 -64.37
CA CYS A 858 -48.68 -6.46 -65.07
C CYS A 858 -48.83 -5.99 -66.52
N ASP A 859 -48.32 -4.81 -66.85
CA ASP A 859 -48.29 -4.28 -68.21
C ASP A 859 -46.91 -3.70 -68.54
N THR A 860 -46.21 -4.32 -69.48
CA THR A 860 -44.87 -3.91 -69.87
C THR A 860 -44.51 -4.36 -71.28
N ASN A 861 -43.70 -3.54 -71.94
CA ASN A 861 -43.13 -3.84 -73.26
C ASN A 861 -41.91 -4.78 -73.18
N LEU A 862 -41.41 -5.07 -71.97
CA LEU A 862 -40.30 -6.00 -71.77
C LEU A 862 -40.76 -7.44 -71.99
N THR A 863 -40.02 -8.14 -72.87
CA THR A 863 -40.37 -9.51 -73.24
C THR A 863 -40.17 -10.44 -72.04
N ASN A 864 -41.20 -11.21 -71.68
CA ASN A 864 -41.22 -12.19 -70.59
C ASN A 864 -41.20 -11.63 -69.16
N TYR A 865 -41.14 -10.32 -68.93
CA TYR A 865 -41.09 -9.73 -67.58
C TYR A 865 -42.15 -10.28 -66.61
N CYS A 866 -43.42 -10.28 -67.03
CA CYS A 866 -44.53 -10.79 -66.23
C CYS A 866 -44.45 -12.32 -66.03
N ARG A 867 -43.91 -13.06 -67.01
CA ARG A 867 -43.76 -14.51 -66.93
C ARG A 867 -42.63 -14.90 -65.98
N ASP A 868 -41.49 -14.22 -66.08
CA ASP A 868 -40.28 -14.54 -65.32
C ASP A 868 -40.45 -14.17 -63.83
N ARG A 869 -41.36 -13.23 -63.53
CA ARG A 869 -41.88 -12.94 -62.18
C ARG A 869 -43.18 -13.68 -61.88
N GLU A 870 -43.41 -14.81 -62.52
CA GLU A 870 -44.49 -15.77 -62.23
C GLU A 870 -45.94 -15.25 -62.23
N VAL A 871 -46.24 -14.09 -62.81
CA VAL A 871 -47.62 -13.58 -62.89
C VAL A 871 -48.52 -14.61 -63.60
N LEU A 872 -48.06 -15.15 -64.74
CA LEU A 872 -48.83 -16.11 -65.55
C LEU A 872 -49.02 -17.48 -64.87
N ASN A 873 -48.20 -17.83 -63.88
CA ASN A 873 -48.35 -19.09 -63.13
C ASN A 873 -49.33 -18.94 -61.96
N ASN A 874 -49.53 -17.70 -61.49
CA ASN A 874 -50.36 -17.36 -60.33
C ASN A 874 -51.69 -16.70 -60.70
N THR A 875 -51.94 -16.52 -61.99
CA THR A 875 -53.15 -15.88 -62.53
C THR A 875 -53.69 -16.63 -63.73
N ASN A 876 -54.95 -16.37 -64.10
CA ASN A 876 -55.57 -16.91 -65.31
C ASN A 876 -55.95 -15.80 -66.29
N LEU A 877 -55.85 -16.13 -67.58
CA LEU A 877 -56.33 -15.30 -68.68
C LEU A 877 -57.84 -15.55 -68.89
N THR A 878 -58.64 -14.49 -68.80
CA THR A 878 -60.08 -14.45 -69.01
C THR A 878 -60.52 -14.01 -70.42
N SER A 879 -59.62 -13.63 -71.33
CA SER A 879 -59.91 -13.08 -72.68
C SER A 879 -60.79 -11.80 -72.69
N THR A 880 -60.75 -11.02 -71.61
CA THR A 880 -61.59 -9.83 -71.40
C THR A 880 -60.87 -8.52 -71.79
N THR A 881 -61.61 -7.40 -71.85
CA THR A 881 -61.01 -6.06 -72.05
C THR A 881 -60.02 -5.67 -70.94
N ARG A 882 -60.12 -6.31 -69.77
CA ARG A 882 -59.20 -6.07 -68.64
C ARG A 882 -57.80 -6.61 -68.88
N GLU A 883 -57.67 -7.71 -69.62
CA GLU A 883 -56.36 -8.23 -70.02
C GLU A 883 -55.61 -7.28 -70.94
N ALA A 884 -56.33 -6.59 -71.83
CA ALA A 884 -55.75 -5.59 -72.72
C ALA A 884 -55.21 -4.38 -71.94
N GLU A 885 -55.57 -4.24 -70.67
CA GLU A 885 -55.11 -3.21 -69.74
C GLU A 885 -54.17 -3.80 -68.66
N GLY A 886 -53.64 -5.01 -68.86
CA GLY A 886 -52.65 -5.64 -67.97
C GLY A 886 -53.21 -6.26 -66.69
N GLY A 887 -54.52 -6.48 -66.58
CA GLY A 887 -55.15 -7.16 -65.44
C GLY A 887 -55.24 -8.68 -65.63
N TYR A 888 -54.78 -9.44 -64.64
CA TYR A 888 -54.83 -10.91 -64.62
C TYR A 888 -55.53 -11.42 -63.36
N VAL A 889 -56.54 -12.29 -63.49
CA VAL A 889 -57.30 -12.78 -62.33
C VAL A 889 -56.43 -13.73 -61.52
N SER A 890 -56.21 -13.41 -60.24
CA SER A 890 -55.46 -14.28 -59.33
C SER A 890 -56.16 -15.63 -59.18
N ILE A 891 -55.44 -16.74 -59.31
CA ILE A 891 -55.98 -18.09 -59.02
C ILE A 891 -55.50 -18.65 -57.68
N ASN A 892 -54.63 -17.90 -57.01
CA ASN A 892 -53.92 -18.27 -55.81
C ASN A 892 -54.22 -17.27 -54.68
N HIS A 893 -55.42 -16.67 -54.67
CA HIS A 893 -55.84 -15.75 -53.62
C HIS A 893 -56.33 -16.49 -52.37
N ASN A 894 -55.78 -16.14 -51.22
CA ASN A 894 -56.23 -16.59 -49.91
C ASN A 894 -57.09 -15.52 -49.23
N GLU A 895 -58.41 -15.72 -49.26
CA GLU A 895 -59.39 -14.81 -48.66
C GLU A 895 -59.16 -14.46 -47.18
N GLU A 896 -58.49 -15.29 -46.37
CA GLU A 896 -58.23 -14.95 -44.97
C GLU A 896 -57.06 -13.96 -44.76
N MET A 897 -56.16 -13.88 -45.75
CA MET A 897 -54.86 -13.22 -45.60
C MET A 897 -54.64 -12.12 -46.63
N ASP A 898 -55.00 -12.39 -47.88
CA ASP A 898 -54.75 -11.54 -49.04
C ASP A 898 -55.82 -10.46 -49.22
N GLY A 899 -56.79 -10.44 -48.33
CA GLY A 899 -57.80 -9.41 -48.27
C GLY A 899 -59.13 -9.79 -48.91
N ASN A 900 -60.15 -8.97 -48.60
CA ASN A 900 -61.53 -9.14 -49.06
C ASN A 900 -62.21 -7.77 -49.22
N VAL A 901 -63.45 -7.78 -49.73
CA VAL A 901 -64.33 -6.60 -49.69
C VAL A 901 -65.01 -6.54 -48.33
N THR A 902 -64.77 -5.46 -47.61
CA THR A 902 -65.29 -5.20 -46.27
C THR A 902 -66.61 -4.42 -46.29
N ASN A 903 -66.86 -3.64 -47.36
CA ASN A 903 -68.10 -2.88 -47.51
C ASN A 903 -68.44 -2.60 -48.98
N LEU A 904 -69.73 -2.52 -49.29
CA LEU A 904 -70.28 -2.08 -50.58
C LEU A 904 -71.30 -0.98 -50.31
N VAL A 905 -71.11 0.19 -50.91
CA VAL A 905 -72.00 1.36 -50.71
C VAL A 905 -72.43 1.88 -52.08
N ASP A 906 -73.74 1.98 -52.31
CA ASP A 906 -74.28 2.53 -53.55
C ASP A 906 -74.73 3.99 -53.39
N THR A 907 -74.53 4.80 -54.42
CA THR A 907 -74.87 6.22 -54.43
C THR A 907 -75.45 6.67 -55.78
N PRO A 908 -76.69 7.21 -55.83
CA PRO A 908 -77.68 7.28 -54.73
C PRO A 908 -78.16 5.89 -54.28
N ASP A 909 -78.51 5.75 -53.00
CA ASP A 909 -78.99 4.51 -52.34
C ASP A 909 -80.31 4.04 -52.97
N ILE A 910 -80.20 3.17 -53.97
CA ILE A 910 -81.32 2.55 -54.70
C ILE A 910 -81.20 1.02 -54.70
N MET A 911 -80.10 0.47 -54.20
CA MET A 911 -79.82 -0.95 -54.04
C MET A 911 -79.67 -1.26 -52.54
N THR A 912 -80.38 -2.27 -52.04
CA THR A 912 -80.08 -2.86 -50.73
C THR A 912 -79.36 -4.18 -50.95
N PRO A 913 -78.05 -4.26 -50.63
CA PRO A 913 -77.36 -5.54 -50.49
C PRO A 913 -78.13 -6.44 -49.51
N ARG A 914 -78.22 -7.75 -49.77
CA ARG A 914 -78.97 -8.67 -48.90
C ARG A 914 -78.44 -8.61 -47.46
N GLU A 915 -79.32 -8.49 -46.46
CA GLU A 915 -79.03 -8.35 -45.00
C GLU A 915 -78.07 -9.40 -44.37
N ASN A 916 -77.61 -10.41 -45.12
CA ASN A 916 -76.68 -11.44 -44.65
C ASN A 916 -75.24 -11.26 -45.15
N LEU A 917 -74.95 -10.22 -45.96
CA LEU A 917 -73.62 -10.00 -46.51
C LEU A 917 -72.81 -8.95 -45.75
N ILE A 918 -73.43 -7.96 -45.10
CA ILE A 918 -72.72 -6.84 -44.49
C ILE A 918 -73.56 -6.32 -43.29
N ASP A 919 -73.02 -6.47 -42.08
CA ASP A 919 -73.55 -6.12 -40.74
C ASP A 919 -74.49 -7.18 -40.07
N ALA A 920 -74.16 -7.85 -38.95
CA ALA A 920 -73.26 -7.53 -37.84
C ALA A 920 -72.32 -8.70 -37.49
N THR A 921 -71.05 -8.35 -37.21
CA THR A 921 -69.99 -9.13 -36.49
C THR A 921 -68.95 -10.00 -37.23
N ASP A 922 -68.95 -10.19 -38.56
CA ASP A 922 -67.79 -10.60 -39.43
C ASP A 922 -68.23 -11.50 -40.59
N ARG A 923 -68.54 -10.95 -41.78
CA ARG A 923 -68.47 -11.71 -43.05
C ARG A 923 -68.11 -10.77 -44.20
N ASN A 924 -66.81 -10.67 -44.49
CA ASN A 924 -66.34 -10.01 -45.71
C ASN A 924 -66.79 -10.80 -46.96
N ILE A 925 -66.87 -10.16 -48.13
CA ILE A 925 -67.04 -10.91 -49.40
C ILE A 925 -65.69 -11.56 -49.71
N THR A 926 -65.68 -12.89 -49.64
CA THR A 926 -64.46 -13.69 -49.84
C THR A 926 -64.22 -14.02 -51.30
N PHE A 927 -62.94 -14.14 -51.66
CA PHE A 927 -62.49 -14.43 -53.02
C PHE A 927 -61.71 -15.76 -53.04
N SER A 928 -62.41 -16.88 -53.18
CA SER A 928 -61.72 -18.17 -53.30
C SER A 928 -61.07 -18.27 -54.67
N ASN A 929 -59.73 -18.32 -54.73
CA ASN A 929 -58.96 -18.28 -55.99
C ASN A 929 -59.28 -17.03 -56.84
N GLY A 930 -59.36 -15.88 -56.16
CA GLY A 930 -59.47 -14.55 -56.78
C GLY A 930 -60.81 -14.25 -57.44
N GLU A 931 -61.78 -15.14 -57.32
CA GLU A 931 -63.15 -14.94 -57.79
C GLU A 931 -64.11 -14.92 -56.60
N ASN A 932 -65.05 -13.97 -56.63
CA ASN A 932 -66.15 -14.01 -55.69
C ASN A 932 -67.29 -14.92 -56.19
N ASN A 933 -68.07 -15.44 -55.24
CA ASN A 933 -69.36 -16.00 -55.58
C ASN A 933 -70.36 -14.90 -55.97
N LEU A 934 -71.55 -15.30 -56.45
CA LEU A 934 -72.63 -14.37 -56.82
C LEU A 934 -73.00 -13.44 -55.65
N ILE A 935 -72.84 -12.13 -55.85
CA ILE A 935 -73.35 -11.10 -54.93
C ILE A 935 -74.81 -10.80 -55.30
N ASP A 936 -75.73 -11.11 -54.39
CA ASP A 936 -77.15 -10.76 -54.53
C ASP A 936 -77.43 -9.40 -53.87
N ALA A 937 -77.78 -8.40 -54.67
CA ALA A 937 -78.32 -7.13 -54.19
C ALA A 937 -79.75 -6.95 -54.72
N ARG A 938 -80.65 -6.44 -53.87
CA ARG A 938 -82.03 -6.12 -54.25
C ARG A 938 -82.09 -4.66 -54.70
N ILE A 939 -82.57 -4.41 -55.90
CA ILE A 939 -82.85 -3.04 -56.33
C ILE A 939 -84.22 -2.62 -55.79
N ASN A 940 -84.28 -1.47 -55.12
CA ASN A 940 -85.45 -1.02 -54.35
C ASN A 940 -86.44 -0.21 -55.19
N ASP A 941 -85.97 0.58 -56.16
CA ASP A 941 -86.80 1.39 -57.06
C ASP A 941 -86.19 1.47 -58.47
N CYS A 942 -86.92 0.98 -59.48
CA CYS A 942 -86.54 1.08 -60.90
C CYS A 942 -87.70 1.60 -61.78
N ASN A 943 -88.73 2.22 -61.20
CA ASN A 943 -89.93 2.64 -61.94
C ASN A 943 -89.63 3.68 -63.06
N VAL A 944 -88.49 4.37 -62.94
CA VAL A 944 -87.89 5.25 -63.96
C VAL A 944 -86.46 4.81 -64.22
N SER A 945 -85.89 5.18 -65.36
CA SER A 945 -84.48 4.87 -65.67
C SER A 945 -83.57 5.57 -64.65
N GLN A 946 -82.77 4.80 -63.93
CA GLN A 946 -81.84 5.31 -62.90
C GLN A 946 -80.48 4.62 -62.98
N SER A 947 -79.48 5.26 -62.38
CA SER A 947 -78.08 4.80 -62.31
C SER A 947 -77.59 4.98 -60.88
N THR A 948 -76.81 4.02 -60.38
CA THR A 948 -76.12 4.11 -59.09
C THR A 948 -74.67 3.68 -59.24
N THR A 949 -73.78 4.38 -58.54
CA THR A 949 -72.38 4.03 -58.42
C THR A 949 -72.18 3.22 -57.15
N VAL A 950 -71.70 2.00 -57.29
CA VAL A 950 -71.35 1.12 -56.17
C VAL A 950 -69.86 1.27 -55.87
N THR A 951 -69.54 1.86 -54.72
CA THR A 951 -68.19 1.97 -54.17
C THR A 951 -67.82 0.69 -53.42
N ILE A 952 -66.64 0.15 -53.72
CA ILE A 952 -66.10 -1.07 -53.14
C ILE A 952 -65.03 -0.71 -52.11
N THR A 953 -65.24 -1.08 -50.85
CA THR A 953 -64.22 -0.93 -49.80
C THR A 953 -63.56 -2.27 -49.52
N THR A 954 -62.24 -2.31 -49.51
CA THR A 954 -61.45 -3.53 -49.30
C THR A 954 -60.44 -3.40 -48.15
N THR A 955 -59.86 -4.52 -47.74
CA THR A 955 -58.66 -4.52 -46.87
C THR A 955 -57.46 -3.89 -47.60
N PRO A 956 -56.41 -3.44 -46.87
CA PRO A 956 -55.29 -2.70 -47.46
C PRO A 956 -54.61 -3.37 -48.65
N GLU A 957 -54.43 -4.68 -48.62
CA GLU A 957 -53.78 -5.51 -49.66
C GLU A 957 -54.49 -5.38 -51.03
N LEU A 958 -55.80 -5.18 -51.03
CA LEU A 958 -56.65 -5.09 -52.23
C LEU A 958 -57.18 -3.68 -52.51
N ARG A 959 -56.81 -2.70 -51.69
CA ARG A 959 -57.30 -1.32 -51.82
C ARG A 959 -56.79 -0.62 -53.08
N PHE A 960 -57.70 0.01 -53.81
CA PHE A 960 -57.41 0.85 -54.97
C PHE A 960 -58.49 1.91 -55.07
N GLU A 961 -58.15 3.13 -55.48
CA GLU A 961 -59.04 4.28 -55.46
C GLU A 961 -59.01 5.02 -56.82
N PRO A 962 -60.18 5.35 -57.39
CA PRO A 962 -61.51 4.91 -56.97
C PRO A 962 -61.73 3.43 -57.32
N SER A 963 -62.27 2.63 -56.39
CA SER A 963 -62.81 1.29 -56.69
C SER A 963 -64.33 1.36 -56.74
N GLU A 964 -64.87 1.56 -57.94
CA GLU A 964 -66.31 1.75 -58.15
C GLU A 964 -66.80 1.13 -59.46
N TYR A 965 -68.09 0.79 -59.52
CA TYR A 965 -68.76 0.35 -60.75
C TYR A 965 -70.19 0.86 -60.82
N ILE A 966 -70.70 1.00 -62.05
CA ILE A 966 -72.02 1.58 -62.30
C ILE A 966 -73.04 0.48 -62.59
N VAL A 967 -74.18 0.56 -61.91
CA VAL A 967 -75.37 -0.28 -62.17
C VAL A 967 -76.50 0.60 -62.68
N ASN A 968 -77.16 0.16 -63.74
CA ASN A 968 -78.28 0.89 -64.35
C ASN A 968 -79.55 0.02 -64.37
N CYS A 969 -80.72 0.59 -64.08
CA CYS A 969 -82.00 -0.15 -64.12
C CYS A 969 -83.19 0.65 -64.66
N THR A 970 -84.22 -0.07 -65.13
CA THR A 970 -85.51 0.49 -65.60
C THR A 970 -86.64 -0.55 -65.55
N ASP A 971 -87.88 -0.10 -65.31
CA ASP A 971 -89.10 -0.93 -65.32
C ASP A 971 -90.00 -0.70 -66.57
N ASN A 972 -89.52 0.09 -67.55
CA ASN A 972 -90.31 0.48 -68.71
C ASN A 972 -90.19 -0.48 -69.93
N ASN A 973 -91.31 -1.15 -70.25
CA ASN A 973 -91.69 -1.81 -71.52
C ASN A 973 -91.02 -3.15 -71.92
N ALA A 974 -91.81 -4.23 -71.88
CA ALA A 974 -91.50 -5.63 -72.18
C ALA A 974 -91.31 -6.00 -73.68
N SER A 975 -90.83 -5.08 -74.54
CA SER A 975 -90.73 -5.34 -76.00
C SER A 975 -89.31 -5.33 -76.59
N GLN A 976 -88.28 -5.28 -75.75
CA GLN A 976 -86.88 -5.43 -76.18
C GLN A 976 -86.31 -6.73 -75.63
N TRP A 977 -86.01 -7.67 -76.53
CA TRP A 977 -85.26 -8.87 -76.19
C TRP A 977 -83.78 -8.49 -76.14
N THR A 978 -83.18 -8.59 -74.96
CA THR A 978 -81.73 -8.51 -74.78
C THR A 978 -81.24 -9.86 -74.30
N GLY A 979 -80.30 -10.46 -75.04
CA GLY A 979 -79.61 -11.68 -74.63
C GLY A 979 -78.11 -11.42 -74.61
N VAL A 980 -77.44 -11.97 -73.61
CA VAL A 980 -75.98 -11.99 -73.53
C VAL A 980 -75.52 -13.37 -74.00
N GLY A 981 -74.76 -13.41 -75.10
CA GLY A 981 -74.10 -14.64 -75.52
C GLY A 981 -73.01 -15.04 -74.54
N GLN A 982 -72.50 -16.28 -74.61
CA GLN A 982 -71.41 -16.77 -73.73
C GLN A 982 -70.11 -15.93 -73.79
N THR A 983 -69.99 -14.98 -74.74
CA THR A 983 -68.85 -14.06 -74.89
C THR A 983 -69.09 -12.65 -74.34
N GLY A 984 -70.22 -12.38 -73.66
CA GLY A 984 -70.52 -11.06 -73.08
C GLY A 984 -71.08 -10.00 -74.05
N ASN A 985 -71.13 -10.27 -75.35
CA ASN A 985 -71.70 -9.34 -76.34
C ASN A 985 -73.23 -9.25 -76.20
N ILE A 986 -73.75 -8.02 -76.17
CA ILE A 986 -75.18 -7.72 -76.02
C ILE A 986 -75.83 -7.58 -77.39
N LEU A 987 -76.78 -8.45 -77.71
CA LEU A 987 -77.55 -8.38 -78.95
C LEU A 987 -78.80 -7.51 -78.74
N ASN A 988 -78.85 -6.36 -79.41
CA ASN A 988 -79.94 -5.40 -79.27
C ASN A 988 -80.90 -5.51 -80.46
N VAL A 989 -81.89 -6.41 -80.38
CA VAL A 989 -82.82 -6.62 -81.49
C VAL A 989 -84.03 -5.71 -81.35
N LYS A 990 -84.25 -4.80 -82.31
CA LYS A 990 -85.55 -4.16 -82.51
C LYS A 990 -86.41 -5.04 -83.43
N PRO A 991 -87.52 -5.62 -82.99
CA PRO A 991 -88.40 -6.33 -83.91
C PRO A 991 -89.02 -5.35 -84.90
N LYS A 992 -88.85 -5.61 -86.20
CA LYS A 992 -89.68 -4.99 -87.24
C LYS A 992 -91.02 -5.73 -87.24
N ILE A 993 -92.13 -5.00 -87.26
CA ILE A 993 -93.50 -5.47 -86.96
C ILE A 993 -94.04 -6.52 -87.96
N ASN A 994 -93.28 -6.96 -88.98
CA ASN A 994 -93.70 -7.98 -89.94
C ASN A 994 -92.70 -9.15 -90.02
N SER A 995 -93.24 -10.37 -90.13
CA SER A 995 -92.50 -11.64 -90.14
C SER A 995 -91.40 -11.68 -91.22
N SER A 996 -90.15 -11.87 -90.79
CA SER A 996 -89.00 -12.22 -91.64
C SER A 996 -88.44 -13.58 -91.19
N HIS A 997 -88.20 -14.49 -92.13
CA HIS A 997 -87.58 -15.80 -91.88
C HIS A 997 -86.03 -15.74 -91.81
N LYS A 998 -85.44 -14.55 -91.67
CA LYS A 998 -84.00 -14.38 -91.46
C LYS A 998 -83.70 -13.39 -90.35
N ILE A 999 -82.71 -13.74 -89.53
CA ILE A 999 -82.01 -12.89 -88.58
C ILE A 999 -80.64 -12.61 -89.21
N ASP A 1000 -80.26 -11.34 -89.33
CA ASP A 1000 -78.87 -10.97 -89.60
C ASP A 1000 -78.15 -10.83 -88.26
N TRP A 1001 -76.93 -11.36 -88.22
CA TRP A 1001 -76.15 -11.63 -87.01
C TRP A 1001 -75.54 -10.38 -86.39
#